data_AF-A0A316W9M7-F1
#
_entry.id   AF-A0A316W9M7-F1
#
_cell.length_a   1.000
_cell.length_b   1.000
_cell.length_c   1.000
_cell.angle_alpha   90.00
_cell.angle_beta   90.00
_cell.angle_gamma   90.00
#
_symmetry.space_group_name_H-M   'P 1'
#
loop_
_entity.id
_entity.type
_entity.pdbx_description
1 polymer ?
#
loop_
_entity_poly.entity_id
_entity_poly.type
_entity_poly.pdbx_seq_one_letter_code
_entity_poly.pdbx_strand_id
1 'polypeptide(L)'
;MKGYSIHIGINTTNPDVYNNLPSLKAAVNDAKWWQKYAKGLDYETLLLTDQEAQSGKILSEIEQRAQAMQPGDIILITYSGHGGTLPNEKPSDLDTEPMDQTWCLYDRQLIDDELYEAFKAFKAGTRILIVSDSCHSGTVTKDIETMETPGKINLTEVLIGGIEQSQTSRGFANKKLPAEVEKDILTRDYTSIYVPIQEKFKYESKRSEVKASVKLLAACQDDQSTYDGKEYGLFTGTLNKLFLQDGFSGNAREIIAKIKKYYTYPHPNCFEYGSVIESFDKGFPFTINIENADTLSGYLNPTQTSVKDIVSDNNITTGNVDKNALLLVEFQGEVPQIEEGDQIKIIKQKGTRFTLEALHIPYEQGWTAAHALKLRLKQSGYTATVEPILSFSPADDQKITRASNGNDEYITEWPPALDNPKVKIGWHLDDQHSQLSAAAQKVMAKTGSYVTVGHLDTGYLPGHIGLPEKLRTDKEKNFVTGKDETENQAHDKIDSGNDGHGLGTLCLLAGNNVPLSSTFDEFQGYIGGVPIADVIPMRISDSVVILNTENFCDAIDYSLEQGCEVVTMSMAGKPSPRMAKAVNKAYEAGLVIVSAASNCWYAGFFKTLLPKCVLYPAAFHRVIAATGAMYNQQPYDKDFLNTAKGDFTKYMQGSWGPPSSMTRALAAYTPNTPWAEHGNKFVRSGGGTSSATPQIAAAAALWIAYHRDELEAKGYYQPGQQWKKIEAVRYALYTSAAKASAFKDWQKYYGNGILRAMDALSIGVPDESLLSKSPEAESSFGGITQILGSFFKNRKLFRDTNTLKPE
;
A
#
# COMPACT_ATOMS: atom_id res chain seq x y z
N MET A 1 42.49 -22.30 -5.01
CA MET A 1 41.68 -21.72 -3.93
C MET A 1 40.93 -22.83 -3.23
N LYS A 2 40.83 -22.76 -1.90
CA LYS A 2 40.05 -23.64 -1.05
C LYS A 2 38.99 -22.83 -0.32
N GLY A 3 37.86 -23.48 -0.03
CA GLY A 3 36.79 -22.94 0.80
C GLY A 3 36.68 -23.73 2.10
N TYR A 4 36.63 -23.03 3.21
CA TYR A 4 36.37 -23.58 4.54
C TYR A 4 35.08 -23.00 5.10
N SER A 5 34.29 -23.76 5.85
CA SER A 5 33.13 -23.18 6.52
C SER A 5 32.90 -23.71 7.92
N ILE A 6 32.45 -22.85 8.82
CA ILE A 6 32.10 -23.16 10.20
C ILE A 6 30.66 -22.70 10.42
N HIS A 7 29.77 -23.64 10.70
CA HIS A 7 28.34 -23.37 10.90
C HIS A 7 27.96 -23.64 12.35
N ILE A 8 27.49 -22.59 13.03
CA ILE A 8 27.20 -22.58 14.47
C ILE A 8 25.70 -22.33 14.65
N GLY A 9 25.01 -23.27 15.29
CA GLY A 9 23.56 -23.19 15.52
C GLY A 9 23.20 -23.63 16.94
N ILE A 10 22.57 -22.76 17.72
CA ILE A 10 22.33 -23.03 19.14
C ILE A 10 20.85 -22.87 19.45
N ASN A 11 20.17 -24.00 19.63
CA ASN A 11 18.80 -24.05 20.14
C ASN A 11 18.78 -24.09 21.67
N THR A 12 19.75 -24.76 22.27
CA THR A 12 19.84 -24.97 23.72
C THR A 12 21.24 -24.63 24.23
N THR A 13 21.30 -23.91 25.35
CA THR A 13 22.54 -23.50 26.03
C THR A 13 22.69 -24.22 27.37
N ASN A 14 23.85 -24.08 28.03
CA ASN A 14 24.05 -24.65 29.36
C ASN A 14 23.18 -23.91 30.41
N PRO A 15 22.26 -24.61 31.11
CA PRO A 15 21.42 -23.99 32.15
C PRO A 15 22.25 -23.43 33.33
N ASP A 16 23.42 -24.01 33.62
CA ASP A 16 24.30 -23.49 34.67
C ASP A 16 24.87 -22.12 34.29
N VAL A 17 24.97 -21.82 32.99
CA VAL A 17 25.48 -20.54 32.48
C VAL A 17 24.36 -19.54 32.26
N TYR A 18 23.24 -19.97 31.67
CA TYR A 18 22.16 -19.08 31.21
C TYR A 18 20.85 -19.18 31.98
N ASN A 19 20.80 -19.99 33.04
CA ASN A 19 19.64 -20.20 33.89
C ASN A 19 18.37 -20.52 33.05
N ASN A 20 17.36 -19.65 33.08
CA ASN A 20 16.07 -19.83 32.41
C ASN A 20 16.02 -19.27 30.98
N LEU A 21 17.12 -19.31 30.21
CA LEU A 21 17.10 -18.86 28.81
C LEU A 21 16.16 -19.74 27.97
N PRO A 22 15.13 -19.17 27.32
CA PRO A 22 14.22 -19.94 26.49
C PRO A 22 14.95 -20.60 25.32
N SER A 23 14.64 -21.86 25.03
CA SER A 23 15.23 -22.55 23.88
C SER A 23 14.72 -21.99 22.55
N LEU A 24 15.63 -21.86 21.58
CA LEU A 24 15.28 -21.61 20.18
C LEU A 24 14.92 -22.93 19.48
N LYS A 25 14.34 -22.81 18.29
CA LYS A 25 13.84 -23.92 17.48
C LYS A 25 14.57 -24.04 16.15
N ALA A 26 14.87 -22.92 15.50
CA ALA A 26 15.37 -22.92 14.13
C ALA A 26 16.87 -22.64 13.99
N ALA A 27 17.56 -22.18 15.04
CA ALA A 27 19.00 -21.87 14.97
C ALA A 27 19.87 -23.05 14.49
N VAL A 28 19.59 -24.27 14.96
CA VAL A 28 20.26 -25.49 14.47
C VAL A 28 19.91 -25.79 13.00
N ASN A 29 18.68 -25.51 12.57
CA ASN A 29 18.27 -25.70 11.19
C ASN A 29 18.93 -24.68 10.26
N ASP A 30 19.09 -23.44 10.71
CA ASP A 30 19.81 -22.39 9.99
C ASP A 30 21.26 -22.83 9.72
N ALA A 31 21.96 -23.32 10.75
CA ALA A 31 23.33 -23.81 10.62
C ALA A 31 23.43 -25.01 9.65
N LYS A 32 22.49 -25.95 9.72
CA LYS A 32 22.42 -27.09 8.79
C LYS A 32 22.14 -26.66 7.35
N TRP A 33 21.29 -25.66 7.16
CA TRP A 33 20.99 -25.10 5.85
C TRP A 33 22.22 -24.47 5.23
N TRP A 34 22.93 -23.63 6.01
CA TRP A 34 24.18 -23.02 5.58
C TRP A 34 25.27 -24.05 5.28
N GLN A 35 25.37 -25.11 6.08
CA GLN A 35 26.28 -26.22 5.80
C GLN A 35 25.96 -26.91 4.47
N LYS A 36 24.68 -27.20 4.22
CA LYS A 36 24.24 -27.82 2.96
C LYS A 36 24.56 -26.91 1.78
N TYR A 37 24.34 -25.61 1.93
CA TYR A 37 24.66 -24.61 0.92
C TYR A 37 26.16 -24.58 0.60
N ALA A 38 27.00 -24.48 1.63
CA ALA A 38 28.45 -24.47 1.50
C ALA A 38 29.00 -25.77 0.87
N LYS A 39 28.45 -26.94 1.24
CA LYS A 39 28.79 -28.22 0.60
C LYS A 39 28.48 -28.23 -0.89
N GLY A 40 27.39 -27.59 -1.32
CA GLY A 40 27.04 -27.45 -2.73
C GLY A 40 28.02 -26.57 -3.53
N LEU A 41 28.87 -25.82 -2.84
CA LEU A 41 29.93 -24.97 -3.39
C LEU A 41 31.33 -25.53 -3.13
N ASP A 42 31.43 -26.81 -2.75
CA ASP A 42 32.69 -27.54 -2.50
C ASP A 42 33.52 -27.03 -1.29
N TYR A 43 32.86 -26.44 -0.29
CA TYR A 43 33.53 -26.07 0.96
C TYR A 43 33.86 -27.29 1.85
N GLU A 44 35.01 -27.24 2.52
CA GLU A 44 35.31 -28.10 3.67
C GLU A 44 34.56 -27.58 4.90
N THR A 45 33.48 -28.26 5.29
CA THR A 45 32.52 -27.74 6.28
C THR A 45 32.67 -28.38 7.66
N LEU A 46 32.59 -27.56 8.71
CA LEU A 46 32.38 -27.95 10.11
C LEU A 46 31.00 -27.46 10.58
N LEU A 47 30.27 -28.30 11.31
CA LEU A 47 29.00 -27.96 11.95
C LEU A 47 29.15 -28.14 13.46
N LEU A 48 28.80 -27.11 14.23
CA LEU A 48 28.82 -27.10 15.69
C LEU A 48 27.43 -26.70 16.18
N THR A 49 26.74 -27.60 16.87
CA THR A 49 25.38 -27.36 17.36
C THR A 49 25.25 -27.59 18.86
N ASP A 50 24.44 -26.77 19.52
CA ASP A 50 24.12 -26.90 20.94
C ASP A 50 25.38 -27.13 21.81
N GLN A 51 25.49 -28.26 22.52
CA GLN A 51 26.62 -28.57 23.42
C GLN A 51 28.01 -28.53 22.75
N GLU A 52 28.06 -28.74 21.43
CA GLU A 52 29.32 -28.74 20.68
C GLU A 52 29.80 -27.33 20.33
N ALA A 53 28.92 -26.34 20.37
CA ALA A 53 29.21 -24.95 20.04
C ALA A 53 29.79 -24.21 21.26
N GLN A 54 31.02 -24.58 21.64
CA GLN A 54 31.75 -23.98 22.76
C GLN A 54 32.75 -22.92 22.27
N SER A 55 32.94 -21.87 23.06
CA SER A 55 33.80 -20.72 22.75
C SER A 55 35.23 -21.13 22.38
N GLY A 56 35.88 -21.95 23.21
CA GLY A 56 37.24 -22.41 22.96
C GLY A 56 37.39 -23.28 21.70
N LYS A 57 36.38 -24.10 21.39
CA LYS A 57 36.38 -24.93 20.17
C LYS A 57 36.25 -24.07 18.92
N ILE A 58 35.34 -23.09 18.93
CA ILE A 58 35.13 -22.18 17.81
C ILE A 58 36.38 -21.34 17.54
N LEU A 59 36.96 -20.73 18.58
CA LEU A 59 38.19 -19.93 18.44
C LEU A 59 39.36 -20.77 17.94
N SER A 60 39.54 -21.98 18.47
CA SER A 60 40.60 -22.90 18.02
C SER A 60 40.45 -23.30 16.56
N GLU A 61 39.22 -23.57 16.09
CA GLU A 61 38.98 -23.91 14.69
C GLU A 61 39.25 -22.72 13.77
N ILE A 62 38.84 -21.50 14.15
CA ILE A 62 39.13 -20.28 13.38
C ILE A 62 40.65 -20.08 13.26
N GLU A 63 41.39 -20.23 14.35
CA GLU A 63 42.85 -20.10 14.37
C GLU A 63 43.52 -21.16 13.47
N GLN A 64 43.08 -22.41 13.54
CA GLN A 64 43.60 -23.47 12.67
C GLN A 64 43.36 -23.16 11.19
N ARG A 65 42.19 -22.61 10.82
CA ARG A 65 41.94 -22.17 9.44
C ARG A 65 42.80 -20.99 9.04
N ALA A 66 43.00 -20.02 9.93
CA ALA A 66 43.88 -18.88 9.69
C ALA A 66 45.31 -19.31 9.34
N GLN A 67 45.84 -20.32 10.06
CA GLN A 67 47.17 -20.87 9.83
C GLN A 67 47.26 -21.65 8.49
N ALA A 68 46.21 -22.41 8.15
CA ALA A 68 46.18 -23.26 6.95
C ALA A 68 45.97 -22.47 5.64
N MET A 69 45.13 -21.42 5.68
CA MET A 69 44.71 -20.69 4.49
C MET A 69 45.87 -19.93 3.81
N GLN A 70 45.80 -19.92 2.48
CA GLN A 70 46.68 -19.15 1.61
C GLN A 70 45.90 -18.00 0.96
N PRO A 71 46.57 -16.96 0.42
CA PRO A 71 45.92 -15.96 -0.41
C PRO A 71 44.98 -16.61 -1.43
N GLY A 72 43.80 -16.02 -1.60
CA GLY A 72 42.73 -16.49 -2.48
C GLY A 72 41.75 -17.46 -1.83
N ASP A 73 42.10 -18.09 -0.71
CA ASP A 73 41.20 -18.96 0.03
C ASP A 73 40.08 -18.15 0.73
N ILE A 74 38.96 -18.82 1.02
CA ILE A 74 37.80 -18.23 1.72
C ILE A 74 37.36 -19.07 2.90
N ILE A 75 36.97 -18.40 3.99
CA ILE A 75 36.22 -18.99 5.10
C ILE A 75 34.83 -18.37 5.22
N LEU A 76 33.79 -19.22 5.33
CA LEU A 76 32.41 -18.83 5.65
C LEU A 76 32.07 -19.24 7.09
N ILE A 77 31.82 -18.26 7.96
CA ILE A 77 31.41 -18.48 9.35
C ILE A 77 29.94 -18.09 9.48
N THR A 78 29.08 -18.98 9.96
CA THR A 78 27.66 -18.66 10.19
C THR A 78 27.29 -18.89 11.64
N TYR A 79 26.62 -17.93 12.27
CA TYR A 79 26.10 -18.03 13.63
C TYR A 79 24.60 -17.79 13.62
N SER A 80 23.84 -18.71 14.21
CA SER A 80 22.42 -18.51 14.57
C SER A 80 22.23 -18.94 16.02
N GLY A 81 21.71 -18.06 16.86
CA GLY A 81 21.58 -18.30 18.29
C GLY A 81 21.18 -17.02 19.03
N HIS A 82 21.16 -17.08 20.36
CA HIS A 82 20.92 -15.89 21.16
C HIS A 82 22.09 -14.91 21.07
N GLY A 83 21.80 -13.61 21.07
CA GLY A 83 22.82 -12.58 21.22
C GLY A 83 22.58 -11.76 22.48
N GLY A 84 23.68 -11.31 23.09
CA GLY A 84 23.69 -10.48 24.29
C GLY A 84 24.62 -9.28 24.13
N THR A 85 24.73 -8.53 25.22
CA THR A 85 25.66 -7.41 25.37
C THR A 85 26.37 -7.47 26.72
N LEU A 86 27.58 -6.92 26.78
CA LEU A 86 28.33 -6.72 28.03
C LEU A 86 28.87 -5.29 28.07
N PRO A 87 29.04 -4.65 29.25
CA PRO A 87 29.66 -3.34 29.34
C PRO A 87 31.04 -3.32 28.68
N ASN A 88 31.33 -2.28 27.90
CA ASN A 88 32.63 -2.07 27.27
C ASN A 88 33.45 -1.05 28.09
N GLU A 89 34.67 -1.44 28.48
CA GLU A 89 35.58 -0.60 29.29
C GLU A 89 36.73 0.02 28.46
N LYS A 90 36.68 -0.08 27.13
CA LYS A 90 37.67 0.55 26.26
C LYS A 90 37.61 2.09 26.34
N PRO A 91 38.75 2.78 26.23
CA PRO A 91 38.79 4.23 26.05
C PRO A 91 37.98 4.70 24.84
N SER A 92 37.29 5.85 24.96
CA SER A 92 36.38 6.37 23.95
C SER A 92 37.05 6.81 22.63
N ASP A 93 38.38 6.95 22.62
CA ASP A 93 39.19 7.20 21.43
C ASP A 93 39.54 5.92 20.66
N LEU A 94 39.39 4.74 21.27
CA LEU A 94 39.62 3.44 20.66
C LEU A 94 38.33 2.72 20.25
N ASP A 95 37.25 2.96 21.01
CA ASP A 95 35.92 2.45 20.74
C ASP A 95 34.85 3.39 21.30
N THR A 96 33.91 3.80 20.46
CA THR A 96 32.81 4.69 20.84
C THR A 96 31.58 3.94 21.33
N GLU A 97 31.54 2.61 21.20
CA GLU A 97 30.41 1.77 21.58
C GLU A 97 30.43 1.49 23.10
N PRO A 98 29.37 1.81 23.86
CA PRO A 98 29.34 1.62 25.31
C PRO A 98 29.19 0.15 25.74
N MET A 99 28.90 -0.76 24.80
CA MET A 99 28.63 -2.17 25.06
C MET A 99 29.31 -3.05 24.01
N ASP A 100 29.90 -4.17 24.43
CA ASP A 100 30.38 -5.24 23.55
C ASP A 100 29.24 -6.15 23.14
N GLN A 101 29.21 -6.53 21.86
CA GLN A 101 28.24 -7.48 21.31
C GLN A 101 28.72 -8.91 21.51
N THR A 102 27.81 -9.83 21.84
CA THR A 102 28.20 -11.21 22.16
C THR A 102 27.37 -12.28 21.46
N TRP A 103 28.02 -13.36 21.03
CA TRP A 103 27.35 -14.61 20.66
C TRP A 103 27.15 -15.47 21.91
N CYS A 104 25.91 -15.82 22.25
CA CYS A 104 25.64 -16.72 23.37
C CYS A 104 25.96 -18.16 22.94
N LEU A 105 27.15 -18.64 23.30
CA LEU A 105 27.58 -20.00 23.03
C LEU A 105 27.13 -20.95 24.15
N TYR A 106 27.41 -22.24 24.03
CA TYR A 106 26.95 -23.19 25.04
C TYR A 106 27.57 -22.93 26.43
N ASP A 107 28.84 -22.54 26.45
CA ASP A 107 29.68 -22.41 27.65
C ASP A 107 29.77 -20.98 28.20
N ARG A 108 29.63 -19.95 27.36
CA ARG A 108 29.64 -18.53 27.75
C ARG A 108 29.26 -17.61 26.59
N GLN A 109 29.11 -16.32 26.88
CA GLN A 109 29.04 -15.28 25.85
C GLN A 109 30.44 -15.12 25.22
N LEU A 110 30.55 -15.22 23.90
CA LEU A 110 31.78 -14.92 23.15
C LEU A 110 31.73 -13.45 22.73
N ILE A 111 32.68 -12.64 23.17
CA ILE A 111 32.71 -11.21 22.86
C ILE A 111 33.32 -10.97 21.46
N ASP A 112 32.86 -9.93 20.78
CA ASP A 112 33.32 -9.56 19.44
C ASP A 112 34.84 -9.30 19.36
N ASP A 113 35.43 -8.73 20.40
CA ASP A 113 36.89 -8.57 20.55
C ASP A 113 37.69 -9.87 20.32
N GLU A 114 37.22 -11.00 20.87
CA GLU A 114 37.89 -12.29 20.69
C GLU A 114 37.81 -12.78 19.24
N LEU A 115 36.71 -12.50 18.55
CA LEU A 115 36.54 -12.82 17.13
C LEU A 115 37.46 -11.94 16.26
N TYR A 116 37.55 -10.65 16.54
CA TYR A 116 38.46 -9.76 15.81
C TYR A 116 39.90 -10.18 15.98
N GLU A 117 40.31 -10.55 17.20
CA GLU A 117 41.65 -11.08 17.44
C GLU A 117 41.92 -12.35 16.62
N ALA A 118 40.96 -13.29 16.60
CA ALA A 118 41.09 -14.48 15.77
C ALA A 118 41.21 -14.14 14.26
N PHE A 119 40.56 -13.06 13.80
CA PHE A 119 40.66 -12.62 12.41
C PHE A 119 42.00 -11.96 12.06
N LYS A 120 42.73 -11.38 13.02
CA LYS A 120 44.08 -10.83 12.78
C LYS A 120 45.08 -11.91 12.39
N ALA A 121 44.85 -13.16 12.77
CA ALA A 121 45.71 -14.29 12.41
C ALA A 121 45.67 -14.63 10.90
N PHE A 122 44.66 -14.16 10.16
CA PHE A 122 44.54 -14.43 8.73
C PHE A 122 45.47 -13.56 7.89
N LYS A 123 46.06 -14.16 6.85
CA LYS A 123 46.99 -13.49 5.94
C LYS A 123 46.26 -12.55 4.98
N ALA A 124 46.96 -11.51 4.54
CA ALA A 124 46.47 -10.64 3.46
C ALA A 124 46.16 -11.46 2.20
N GLY A 125 45.09 -11.11 1.49
CA GLY A 125 44.61 -11.86 0.32
C GLY A 125 43.70 -13.05 0.65
N THR A 126 43.49 -13.38 1.92
CA THR A 126 42.43 -14.33 2.32
C THR A 126 41.08 -13.62 2.47
N ARG A 127 39.98 -14.36 2.33
CA ARG A 127 38.61 -13.85 2.42
C ARG A 127 37.89 -14.44 3.63
N ILE A 128 37.27 -13.60 4.44
CA ILE A 128 36.41 -14.00 5.57
C ILE A 128 35.00 -13.48 5.28
N LEU A 129 34.03 -14.38 5.32
CA LEU A 129 32.62 -14.04 5.24
C LEU A 129 31.91 -14.53 6.48
N ILE A 130 31.14 -13.65 7.11
CA ILE A 130 30.39 -13.94 8.33
C ILE A 130 28.91 -13.71 8.05
N VAL A 131 28.07 -14.65 8.46
CA VAL A 131 26.61 -14.49 8.48
C VAL A 131 26.17 -14.63 9.93
N SER A 132 25.66 -13.54 10.53
CA SER A 132 25.27 -13.52 11.93
C SER A 132 23.76 -13.25 12.06
N ASP A 133 23.04 -14.22 12.62
CA ASP A 133 21.60 -14.21 12.87
C ASP A 133 21.33 -14.25 14.38
N SER A 134 21.73 -13.17 15.06
CA SER A 134 21.61 -12.93 16.51
C SER A 134 21.17 -11.49 16.82
N CYS A 135 20.63 -11.23 18.03
CA CYS A 135 20.20 -9.89 18.48
C CYS A 135 21.23 -9.23 19.39
N HIS A 136 21.45 -7.91 19.32
CA HIS A 136 22.40 -7.21 20.22
C HIS A 136 21.84 -5.92 20.86
N SER A 137 20.51 -5.72 20.90
CA SER A 137 19.91 -4.40 21.18
C SER A 137 20.34 -3.74 22.51
N GLY A 138 21.06 -2.62 22.42
CA GLY A 138 21.38 -1.68 23.51
C GLY A 138 20.23 -0.76 23.98
N THR A 139 18.96 -1.17 23.87
CA THR A 139 17.77 -0.34 24.18
C THR A 139 17.24 -0.44 25.61
N VAL A 140 17.68 -1.41 26.41
CA VAL A 140 17.09 -1.65 27.76
C VAL A 140 17.42 -0.53 28.76
N THR A 141 18.47 0.26 28.54
CA THR A 141 18.79 1.38 29.42
C THR A 141 17.80 2.54 29.33
N LYS A 142 16.85 2.55 28.37
CA LYS A 142 15.76 3.54 28.32
C LYS A 142 14.41 3.04 28.88
N ASP A 143 14.16 1.74 28.92
CA ASP A 143 12.87 1.18 29.37
C ASP A 143 12.61 1.35 30.88
N ILE A 144 13.63 1.69 31.67
CA ILE A 144 13.50 1.90 33.13
C ILE A 144 13.29 3.39 33.48
N GLU A 145 13.65 4.34 32.62
CA GLU A 145 13.50 5.78 32.91
C GLU A 145 12.22 6.42 32.34
N THR A 146 11.57 5.83 31.32
CA THR A 146 10.39 6.47 30.67
C THR A 146 9.04 6.04 31.22
N MET A 147 8.99 5.09 32.16
CA MET A 147 7.77 4.78 32.91
C MET A 147 7.55 5.72 34.09
N GLU A 148 7.44 7.04 33.89
CA GLU A 148 6.86 7.95 34.90
C GLU A 148 6.60 9.38 34.38
N THR A 149 5.69 9.54 33.42
CA THR A 149 4.87 10.77 33.35
C THR A 149 3.49 10.44 32.78
N PRO A 150 2.43 10.38 33.61
CA PRO A 150 1.07 10.13 33.12
C PRO A 150 0.66 11.19 32.07
N GLY A 151 0.32 10.75 30.86
CA GLY A 151 -0.26 11.60 29.81
C GLY A 151 0.60 11.86 28.56
N LYS A 152 1.89 11.47 28.55
CA LYS A 152 2.77 11.59 27.38
C LYS A 152 3.09 10.23 26.75
N ILE A 153 3.09 10.16 25.42
CA ILE A 153 3.44 8.95 24.66
C ILE A 153 4.45 9.29 23.56
N ASN A 154 5.55 8.54 23.50
CA ASN A 154 6.47 8.52 22.36
C ASN A 154 6.00 7.49 21.32
N LEU A 155 5.60 7.94 20.13
CA LEU A 155 5.04 7.04 19.12
C LEU A 155 6.06 6.06 18.52
N THR A 156 7.36 6.39 18.53
CA THR A 156 8.41 5.50 18.03
C THR A 156 8.52 4.25 18.89
N GLU A 157 8.57 4.43 20.21
CA GLU A 157 8.60 3.32 21.19
C GLU A 157 7.34 2.46 21.10
N VAL A 158 6.17 3.10 20.91
CA VAL A 158 4.89 2.40 20.76
C VAL A 158 4.84 1.56 19.47
N LEU A 159 5.33 2.09 18.36
CA LEU A 159 5.36 1.36 17.09
C LEU A 159 6.34 0.19 17.13
N ILE A 160 7.58 0.41 17.59
CA ILE A 160 8.61 -0.64 17.70
C ILE A 160 8.13 -1.75 18.63
N GLY A 161 7.69 -1.41 19.85
CA GLY A 161 7.17 -2.41 20.80
C GLY A 161 5.96 -3.18 20.26
N GLY A 162 5.08 -2.51 19.49
CA GLY A 162 3.97 -3.15 18.80
C GLY A 162 4.42 -4.13 17.69
N ILE A 163 5.46 -3.81 16.94
CA ILE A 163 6.03 -4.67 15.90
C ILE A 163 6.62 -5.92 16.56
N GLU A 164 7.42 -5.75 17.61
CA GLU A 164 8.06 -6.85 18.32
C GLU A 164 7.04 -7.83 18.90
N GLN A 165 6.00 -7.31 19.57
CA GLN A 165 4.94 -8.15 20.11
C GLN A 165 4.13 -8.87 19.04
N SER A 166 3.92 -8.24 17.87
CA SER A 166 3.19 -8.85 16.76
C SER A 166 3.93 -10.07 16.19
N GLN A 167 5.26 -10.04 16.16
CA GLN A 167 6.09 -11.16 15.69
C GLN A 167 6.07 -12.31 16.70
N THR A 168 6.19 -12.02 18.00
CA THR A 168 6.05 -13.02 19.07
C THR A 168 4.68 -13.69 19.03
N SER A 169 3.62 -12.91 18.80
CA SER A 169 2.24 -13.43 18.66
C SER A 169 2.04 -14.33 17.43
N ARG A 170 2.91 -14.23 16.42
CA ARG A 170 2.95 -15.09 15.23
C ARG A 170 3.81 -16.35 15.42
N GLY A 171 4.30 -16.58 16.64
CA GLY A 171 5.05 -17.78 17.00
C GLY A 171 6.55 -17.71 16.74
N PHE A 172 7.10 -16.53 16.47
CA PHE A 172 8.55 -16.31 16.41
C PHE A 172 9.11 -16.12 17.83
N ALA A 173 10.24 -16.74 18.15
CA ALA A 173 10.95 -16.50 19.40
C ALA A 173 11.98 -15.38 19.22
N ASN A 174 12.12 -14.49 20.21
CA ASN A 174 13.13 -13.43 20.17
C ASN A 174 14.50 -14.05 20.47
N LYS A 175 15.51 -13.78 19.62
CA LYS A 175 16.89 -14.23 19.84
C LYS A 175 17.68 -13.32 20.81
N LYS A 176 17.04 -12.34 21.43
CA LYS A 176 17.63 -11.47 22.45
C LYS A 176 17.78 -12.23 23.76
N LEU A 177 18.90 -12.00 24.45
CA LEU A 177 19.08 -12.44 25.83
C LEU A 177 18.06 -11.73 26.74
N PRO A 178 17.21 -12.44 27.50
CA PRO A 178 16.27 -11.81 28.43
C PRO A 178 17.01 -10.97 29.49
N ALA A 179 16.47 -9.81 29.84
CA ALA A 179 17.13 -8.87 30.77
C ALA A 179 17.43 -9.50 32.15
N GLU A 180 16.59 -10.43 32.62
CA GLU A 180 16.84 -11.17 33.86
C GLU A 180 18.08 -12.07 33.75
N VAL A 181 18.23 -12.77 32.63
CA VAL A 181 19.39 -13.64 32.36
C VAL A 181 20.66 -12.81 32.19
N GLU A 182 20.57 -11.66 31.50
CA GLU A 182 21.69 -10.72 31.34
C GLU A 182 22.17 -10.20 32.71
N LYS A 183 21.24 -9.80 33.58
CA LYS A 183 21.55 -9.36 34.94
C LYS A 183 22.20 -10.45 35.79
N ASP A 184 21.71 -11.69 35.69
CA ASP A 184 22.28 -12.84 36.40
C ASP A 184 23.75 -13.07 35.98
N ILE A 185 24.04 -13.03 34.67
CA ILE A 185 25.39 -13.18 34.13
C ILE A 185 26.29 -12.03 34.59
N LEU A 186 25.80 -10.78 34.53
CA LEU A 186 26.56 -9.63 34.98
C LEU A 186 26.94 -9.70 36.46
N THR A 187 26.05 -10.26 37.30
CA THR A 187 26.28 -10.37 38.73
C THR A 187 27.23 -11.52 39.08
N ARG A 188 27.11 -12.66 38.39
CA ARG A 188 27.82 -13.89 38.72
C ARG A 188 29.20 -14.00 38.04
N ASP A 189 29.28 -13.64 36.76
CA ASP A 189 30.40 -14.03 35.89
C ASP A 189 31.21 -12.85 35.35
N TYR A 190 30.68 -11.62 35.37
CA TYR A 190 31.33 -10.45 34.75
C TYR A 190 32.78 -10.27 35.22
N THR A 191 32.97 -10.11 36.53
CA THR A 191 34.30 -9.83 37.11
C THR A 191 35.27 -11.02 36.98
N SER A 192 34.76 -12.25 37.05
CA SER A 192 35.60 -13.45 37.11
C SER A 192 35.96 -14.02 35.73
N ILE A 193 35.08 -13.86 34.74
CA ILE A 193 35.23 -14.42 33.39
C ILE A 193 35.52 -13.32 32.37
N TYR A 194 34.70 -12.27 32.32
CA TYR A 194 34.70 -11.32 31.20
C TYR A 194 35.73 -10.20 31.37
N VAL A 195 35.92 -9.66 32.58
CA VAL A 195 36.96 -8.65 32.85
C VAL A 195 38.37 -9.15 32.46
N PRO A 196 38.83 -10.36 32.85
CA PRO A 196 40.13 -10.87 32.41
C PRO A 196 40.27 -11.08 30.90
N ILE A 197 39.16 -11.27 30.19
CA ILE A 197 39.15 -11.39 28.72
C ILE A 197 39.27 -9.99 28.11
N GLN A 198 38.42 -9.03 28.53
CA GLN A 198 38.41 -7.65 28.02
C GLN A 198 39.73 -6.91 28.30
N GLU A 199 40.36 -7.15 29.45
CA GLU A 199 41.66 -6.54 29.80
C GLU A 199 42.77 -6.89 28.78
N LYS A 200 42.69 -8.04 28.09
CA LYS A 200 43.66 -8.41 27.04
C LYS A 200 43.58 -7.47 25.83
N PHE A 201 42.41 -6.90 25.57
CA PHE A 201 42.11 -6.12 24.37
C PHE A 201 41.85 -4.64 24.68
N LYS A 202 42.03 -4.21 25.94
CA LYS A 202 41.64 -2.88 26.43
C LYS A 202 42.23 -1.70 25.66
N TYR A 203 43.44 -1.85 25.16
CA TYR A 203 44.17 -0.81 24.42
C TYR A 203 44.28 -1.09 22.93
N GLU A 204 43.51 -2.05 22.42
CA GLU A 204 43.48 -2.41 21.01
C GLU A 204 42.23 -1.84 20.34
N SER A 205 42.43 -1.11 19.24
CA SER A 205 41.32 -0.60 18.43
C SER A 205 40.56 -1.75 17.77
N LYS A 206 39.23 -1.76 17.91
CA LYS A 206 38.36 -2.76 17.27
C LYS A 206 38.63 -2.79 15.76
N ARG A 207 38.78 -4.00 15.21
CA ARG A 207 38.99 -4.30 13.77
C ARG A 207 40.30 -3.77 13.15
N SER A 208 41.14 -3.05 13.90
CA SER A 208 42.46 -2.62 13.43
C SER A 208 43.36 -3.84 13.16
N GLU A 209 44.26 -3.72 12.19
CA GLU A 209 45.27 -4.74 11.84
C GLU A 209 44.75 -6.06 11.22
N VAL A 210 43.43 -6.22 11.02
CA VAL A 210 42.90 -7.37 10.28
C VAL A 210 43.32 -7.27 8.81
N LYS A 211 44.18 -8.20 8.36
CA LYS A 211 44.75 -8.19 7.01
C LYS A 211 43.86 -8.88 5.97
N ALA A 212 43.00 -9.80 6.39
CA ALA A 212 42.05 -10.48 5.50
C ALA A 212 40.98 -9.51 4.96
N SER A 213 40.32 -9.87 3.86
CA SER A 213 39.15 -9.17 3.36
C SER A 213 37.91 -9.70 4.07
N VAL A 214 37.27 -8.90 4.93
CA VAL A 214 36.15 -9.35 5.76
C VAL A 214 34.82 -8.75 5.28
N LYS A 215 33.80 -9.60 5.16
CA LYS A 215 32.40 -9.20 4.95
C LYS A 215 31.51 -9.83 6.02
N LEU A 216 30.70 -9.02 6.70
CA LEU A 216 29.71 -9.48 7.67
C LEU A 216 28.31 -9.15 7.16
N LEU A 217 27.44 -10.16 7.11
CA LEU A 217 26.00 -10.04 6.87
C LEU A 217 25.27 -10.25 8.19
N ALA A 218 24.71 -9.18 8.76
CA ALA A 218 24.00 -9.21 10.04
C ALA A 218 22.49 -9.16 9.83
N ALA A 219 21.74 -9.94 10.61
CA ALA A 219 20.28 -10.00 10.54
C ALA A 219 19.56 -8.75 11.08
N CYS A 220 20.22 -7.94 11.91
CA CYS A 220 19.69 -6.70 12.48
C CYS A 220 20.75 -5.60 12.61
N GLN A 221 20.30 -4.40 12.99
CA GLN A 221 21.17 -3.34 13.54
C GLN A 221 21.50 -3.61 15.00
N ASP A 222 22.49 -2.88 15.52
CA ASP A 222 23.01 -3.00 16.88
C ASP A 222 21.96 -2.68 17.95
N ASP A 223 20.89 -1.96 17.61
CA ASP A 223 19.79 -1.55 18.50
C ASP A 223 18.52 -2.40 18.34
N GLN A 224 18.56 -3.52 17.61
CA GLN A 224 17.35 -4.26 17.18
C GLN A 224 17.33 -5.75 17.56
N SER A 225 16.13 -6.33 17.53
CA SER A 225 15.88 -7.77 17.77
C SER A 225 15.58 -8.54 16.49
N THR A 226 16.21 -9.70 16.31
CA THR A 226 15.93 -10.74 15.32
C THR A 226 15.06 -11.87 15.88
N TYR A 227 14.55 -12.71 14.97
CA TYR A 227 13.49 -13.67 15.25
C TYR A 227 13.82 -15.08 14.76
N ASP A 228 13.65 -16.04 15.67
CA ASP A 228 13.70 -17.46 15.40
C ASP A 228 12.31 -17.96 14.96
N GLY A 229 12.25 -18.60 13.79
CA GLY A 229 11.00 -19.08 13.19
C GLY A 229 10.70 -20.54 13.49
N LYS A 230 9.69 -21.10 12.82
CA LYS A 230 9.29 -22.51 13.00
C LYS A 230 10.27 -23.50 12.36
N GLU A 231 10.79 -23.18 11.18
CA GLU A 231 11.71 -24.04 10.41
C GLU A 231 13.09 -23.39 10.25
N TYR A 232 13.13 -22.12 9.86
CA TYR A 232 14.33 -21.27 9.77
C TYR A 232 14.10 -19.96 10.54
N GLY A 233 15.18 -19.33 11.00
CA GLY A 233 15.18 -17.93 11.43
C GLY A 233 14.69 -17.00 10.31
N LEU A 234 14.19 -15.81 10.66
CA LEU A 234 13.64 -14.87 9.66
C LEU A 234 14.66 -14.50 8.56
N PHE A 235 15.92 -14.29 8.95
CA PHE A 235 16.99 -13.94 8.03
C PHE A 235 17.36 -15.11 7.10
N THR A 236 17.66 -16.28 7.67
CA THR A 236 18.00 -17.49 6.91
C THR A 236 16.84 -17.96 6.03
N GLY A 237 15.61 -17.91 6.52
CA GLY A 237 14.41 -18.25 5.75
C GLY A 237 14.17 -17.32 4.56
N THR A 238 14.58 -16.05 4.67
CA THR A 238 14.51 -15.09 3.56
C THR A 238 15.62 -15.32 2.55
N LEU A 239 16.85 -15.57 3.01
CA LEU A 239 17.98 -15.95 2.17
C LEU A 239 17.71 -17.24 1.39
N ASN A 240 17.09 -18.24 2.02
CA ASN A 240 16.65 -19.45 1.34
C ASN A 240 15.70 -19.16 0.17
N LYS A 241 14.74 -18.24 0.35
CA LYS A 241 13.83 -17.84 -0.75
C LYS A 241 14.55 -17.09 -1.86
N LEU A 242 15.55 -16.28 -1.53
CA LEU A 242 16.35 -15.53 -2.50
C LEU A 242 17.23 -16.45 -3.33
N PHE A 243 17.96 -17.37 -2.68
CA PHE A 243 18.94 -18.24 -3.34
C PHE A 243 18.30 -19.40 -4.11
N LEU A 244 17.05 -19.77 -3.81
CA LEU A 244 16.28 -20.76 -4.59
C LEU A 244 15.66 -20.20 -5.88
N GLN A 245 15.84 -18.91 -6.19
CA GLN A 245 15.41 -18.33 -7.47
C GLN A 245 16.47 -18.61 -8.55
N ASP A 246 16.04 -19.15 -9.69
CA ASP A 246 16.92 -19.44 -10.82
C ASP A 246 17.69 -18.18 -11.27
N GLY A 247 19.02 -18.29 -11.38
CA GLY A 247 19.88 -17.21 -11.87
C GLY A 247 20.21 -16.10 -10.86
N PHE A 248 20.03 -16.34 -9.56
CA PHE A 248 20.38 -15.38 -8.53
C PHE A 248 21.87 -14.97 -8.59
N SER A 249 22.12 -13.67 -8.77
CA SER A 249 23.44 -13.04 -8.66
C SER A 249 23.32 -11.70 -7.93
N GLY A 250 24.41 -11.30 -7.27
CA GLY A 250 24.55 -9.99 -6.66
C GLY A 250 25.51 -9.99 -5.48
N ASN A 251 26.08 -8.84 -5.15
CA ASN A 251 27.06 -8.73 -4.05
C ASN A 251 26.40 -8.70 -2.66
N ALA A 252 27.22 -8.73 -1.60
CA ALA A 252 26.78 -8.70 -0.20
C ALA A 252 25.78 -7.57 0.11
N ARG A 253 26.05 -6.36 -0.42
CA ARG A 253 25.23 -5.16 -0.20
C ARG A 253 23.90 -5.26 -0.95
N GLU A 254 23.91 -5.74 -2.19
CA GLU A 254 22.72 -5.98 -3.00
C GLU A 254 21.79 -7.03 -2.35
N ILE A 255 22.35 -8.01 -1.65
CA ILE A 255 21.56 -8.99 -0.90
C ILE A 255 20.88 -8.37 0.29
N ILE A 256 21.60 -7.59 1.09
CA ILE A 256 20.97 -6.86 2.19
C ILE A 256 19.86 -5.95 1.66
N ALA A 257 20.08 -5.24 0.54
CA ALA A 257 19.05 -4.43 -0.10
C ALA A 257 17.85 -5.27 -0.58
N LYS A 258 18.07 -6.46 -1.14
CA LYS A 258 17.00 -7.38 -1.54
C LYS A 258 16.25 -7.94 -0.33
N ILE A 259 16.93 -8.32 0.75
CA ILE A 259 16.31 -8.82 1.99
C ILE A 259 15.40 -7.76 2.61
N LYS A 260 15.82 -6.49 2.62
CA LYS A 260 15.01 -5.36 3.09
C LYS A 260 13.66 -5.20 2.36
N LYS A 261 13.51 -5.80 1.16
CA LYS A 261 12.22 -5.87 0.44
C LYS A 261 11.28 -6.96 0.98
N TYR A 262 11.80 -7.95 1.70
CA TYR A 262 11.00 -9.05 2.26
C TYR A 262 10.53 -8.79 3.70
N TYR A 263 11.31 -8.06 4.50
CA TYR A 263 10.92 -7.60 5.82
C TYR A 263 11.71 -6.33 6.21
N THR A 264 11.07 -5.45 6.99
CA THR A 264 11.69 -4.17 7.40
C THR A 264 12.15 -4.16 8.85
N TYR A 265 11.68 -5.08 9.69
CA TYR A 265 12.17 -5.23 11.04
C TYR A 265 12.43 -6.71 11.36
N PRO A 266 13.63 -7.07 11.88
CA PRO A 266 14.80 -6.20 12.04
C PRO A 266 15.35 -5.67 10.70
N HIS A 267 16.19 -4.64 10.74
CA HIS A 267 16.87 -4.10 9.56
C HIS A 267 18.23 -4.78 9.38
N PRO A 268 18.39 -5.68 8.40
CA PRO A 268 19.67 -6.36 8.21
C PRO A 268 20.76 -5.38 7.73
N ASN A 269 22.01 -5.69 8.04
CA ASN A 269 23.16 -4.84 7.74
C ASN A 269 24.31 -5.59 7.07
N CYS A 270 25.22 -4.83 6.45
CA CYS A 270 26.49 -5.35 5.94
C CYS A 270 27.66 -4.49 6.43
N PHE A 271 28.73 -5.14 6.90
CA PHE A 271 29.98 -4.49 7.28
C PHE A 271 31.14 -5.07 6.49
N GLU A 272 32.06 -4.21 6.06
CA GLU A 272 33.24 -4.60 5.28
C GLU A 272 34.49 -3.89 5.82
N TYR A 273 35.59 -4.63 5.98
CA TYR A 273 36.87 -4.08 6.46
C TYR A 273 38.04 -4.99 6.09
N GLY A 274 39.27 -4.48 6.27
CA GLY A 274 40.51 -5.21 5.98
C GLY A 274 40.97 -5.04 4.53
N SER A 275 41.62 -6.04 3.93
CA SER A 275 42.13 -5.91 2.55
C SER A 275 41.01 -5.87 1.50
N VAL A 276 41.22 -5.13 0.41
CA VAL A 276 40.26 -5.02 -0.69
C VAL A 276 40.62 -6.01 -1.80
N ILE A 277 39.67 -6.91 -2.07
CA ILE A 277 39.74 -7.88 -3.17
C ILE A 277 38.51 -7.62 -4.06
N GLU A 278 38.67 -6.87 -5.14
CA GLU A 278 37.53 -6.40 -5.96
C GLU A 278 36.67 -7.53 -6.52
N SER A 279 37.29 -8.67 -6.83
CA SER A 279 36.58 -9.85 -7.32
C SER A 279 35.75 -10.54 -6.25
N PHE A 280 35.98 -10.26 -4.97
CA PHE A 280 35.18 -10.80 -3.87
C PHE A 280 33.75 -10.24 -3.86
N ASP A 281 33.49 -9.09 -4.49
CA ASP A 281 32.12 -8.58 -4.71
C ASP A 281 31.41 -9.28 -5.87
N LYS A 282 32.17 -9.77 -6.86
CA LYS A 282 31.64 -10.38 -8.08
C LYS A 282 31.40 -11.89 -7.91
N GLY A 283 32.16 -12.55 -7.04
CA GLY A 283 32.12 -13.99 -6.78
C GLY A 283 31.04 -14.44 -5.81
N PHE A 284 29.78 -14.18 -6.16
CA PHE A 284 28.64 -14.40 -5.29
C PHE A 284 27.67 -15.45 -5.85
N PRO A 285 26.98 -16.27 -5.02
CA PRO A 285 27.00 -16.36 -3.56
C PRO A 285 28.08 -17.26 -3.02
N PHE A 286 29.22 -16.66 -2.70
CA PHE A 286 30.31 -17.29 -1.96
C PHE A 286 31.06 -18.32 -2.80
N THR A 287 31.32 -17.97 -4.07
CA THR A 287 32.12 -18.86 -4.93
C THR A 287 33.56 -18.94 -4.41
N ILE A 288 34.06 -20.16 -4.26
CA ILE A 288 35.46 -20.40 -3.90
C ILE A 288 36.37 -19.83 -5.00
N ASN A 289 36.07 -20.11 -6.26
CA ASN A 289 36.90 -19.70 -7.37
C ASN A 289 36.44 -18.34 -7.93
N ILE A 290 37.28 -17.30 -7.75
CA ILE A 290 37.06 -15.96 -8.28
C ILE A 290 38.31 -15.49 -9.04
N GLU A 291 38.16 -14.65 -10.06
CA GLU A 291 39.30 -14.07 -10.79
C GLU A 291 40.11 -13.15 -9.89
N ASN A 292 41.43 -13.05 -10.07
CA ASN A 292 42.28 -12.10 -9.34
C ASN A 292 42.17 -12.16 -7.80
N ALA A 293 41.83 -13.32 -7.22
CA ALA A 293 41.55 -13.51 -5.79
C ALA A 293 42.71 -13.11 -4.86
N ASP A 294 43.95 -13.16 -5.36
CA ASP A 294 45.17 -12.85 -4.60
C ASP A 294 45.62 -11.40 -4.78
N THR A 295 44.94 -10.63 -5.64
CA THR A 295 45.33 -9.25 -5.97
C THR A 295 44.63 -8.27 -5.05
N LEU A 296 45.42 -7.47 -4.33
CA LEU A 296 44.92 -6.45 -3.42
C LEU A 296 44.92 -5.08 -4.09
N SER A 297 43.78 -4.37 -4.04
CA SER A 297 43.68 -2.99 -4.56
C SER A 297 43.79 -1.93 -3.46
N GLY A 298 43.77 -2.33 -2.19
CA GLY A 298 43.91 -1.42 -1.05
C GLY A 298 43.49 -2.06 0.27
N TYR A 299 43.24 -1.21 1.27
CA TYR A 299 42.72 -1.57 2.59
C TYR A 299 41.55 -0.65 2.96
N LEU A 300 40.49 -1.23 3.51
CA LEU A 300 39.33 -0.52 4.06
C LEU A 300 39.47 -0.43 5.57
N ASN A 301 39.31 0.79 6.07
CA ASN A 301 39.06 1.03 7.49
C ASN A 301 37.65 0.52 7.83
N PRO A 302 37.39 0.14 9.10
CA PRO A 302 36.09 -0.33 9.55
C PRO A 302 35.07 0.82 9.56
N THR A 303 34.52 1.17 8.41
CA THR A 303 33.40 2.10 8.31
C THR A 303 32.09 1.31 8.33
N GLN A 304 31.25 1.56 9.34
CA GLN A 304 29.84 1.18 9.30
C GLN A 304 29.23 1.89 8.10
N THR A 305 29.03 1.16 7.00
CA THR A 305 28.43 1.74 5.81
C THR A 305 26.93 1.65 6.01
N SER A 306 26.31 2.75 6.45
CA SER A 306 24.86 2.80 6.45
C SER A 306 24.39 2.70 5.00
N VAL A 307 23.44 1.80 4.70
CA VAL A 307 22.94 1.61 3.33
C VAL A 307 22.31 2.91 2.75
N LYS A 308 22.14 3.97 3.55
CA LYS A 308 21.79 5.32 3.06
C LYS A 308 22.79 5.83 2.01
N ASP A 309 24.05 5.43 2.08
CA ASP A 309 25.12 5.98 1.23
C ASP A 309 25.21 5.36 -0.18
N ILE A 310 24.41 4.33 -0.49
CA ILE A 310 24.50 3.58 -1.75
C ILE A 310 23.24 3.72 -2.62
N VAL A 311 22.08 4.04 -2.04
CA VAL A 311 20.84 4.26 -2.83
C VAL A 311 20.80 5.67 -3.46
N SER A 312 21.94 6.36 -3.55
CA SER A 312 22.05 7.68 -4.16
C SER A 312 22.39 7.67 -5.65
N ASP A 313 22.74 6.55 -6.29
CA ASP A 313 23.12 6.60 -7.71
C ASP A 313 22.68 5.39 -8.55
N ASN A 314 21.80 5.70 -9.50
CA ASN A 314 21.67 5.10 -10.83
C ASN A 314 21.15 3.65 -10.95
N ASN A 315 19.83 3.50 -10.78
CA ASN A 315 18.98 2.77 -11.73
C ASN A 315 17.50 3.17 -11.55
N ILE A 316 17.21 4.41 -11.97
CA ILE A 316 15.89 4.98 -12.12
C ILE A 316 15.27 4.39 -13.41
N THR A 317 14.73 3.17 -13.35
CA THR A 317 13.95 2.59 -14.48
C THR A 317 12.81 1.66 -14.07
N THR A 318 12.48 1.57 -12.78
CA THR A 318 11.22 0.95 -12.33
C THR A 318 10.63 1.87 -11.26
N GLY A 319 9.50 2.51 -11.56
CA GLY A 319 8.83 3.57 -10.78
C GLY A 319 8.40 3.23 -9.35
N ASN A 320 9.28 2.67 -8.54
CA ASN A 320 9.12 2.53 -7.10
C ASN A 320 9.98 3.60 -6.43
N VAL A 321 9.40 4.76 -6.15
CA VAL A 321 9.96 5.68 -5.17
C VAL A 321 9.83 5.02 -3.79
N ASP A 322 10.94 4.81 -3.08
CA ASP A 322 10.97 4.37 -1.68
C ASP A 322 10.24 5.42 -0.80
N LYS A 323 8.92 5.27 -0.63
CA LYS A 323 8.10 6.13 0.24
C LYS A 323 7.87 5.47 1.59
N ASN A 324 7.96 6.25 2.66
CA ASN A 324 7.61 5.83 4.00
C ASN A 324 6.11 5.53 4.12
N ALA A 325 5.75 4.64 5.06
CA ALA A 325 4.37 4.32 5.36
C ALA A 325 3.70 5.50 6.07
N LEU A 326 2.62 5.99 5.48
CA LEU A 326 1.75 6.95 6.13
C LEU A 326 0.66 6.19 6.90
N LEU A 327 0.40 6.60 8.14
CA LEU A 327 -0.60 6.01 9.03
C LEU A 327 -1.61 7.08 9.44
N LEU A 328 -2.90 6.78 9.33
CA LEU A 328 -3.98 7.57 9.89
C LEU A 328 -4.38 6.97 11.25
N VAL A 329 -4.26 7.78 12.30
CA VAL A 329 -4.67 7.45 13.67
C VAL A 329 -5.86 8.32 14.05
N GLU A 330 -6.92 7.71 14.56
CA GLU A 330 -8.08 8.42 15.11
C GLU A 330 -8.38 7.90 16.51
N PHE A 331 -8.21 8.76 17.51
CA PHE A 331 -8.48 8.44 18.91
C PHE A 331 -9.98 8.51 19.21
N GLN A 332 -10.46 7.54 19.99
CA GLN A 332 -11.81 7.50 20.53
C GLN A 332 -11.78 8.03 21.97
N GLY A 333 -12.15 9.30 22.15
CA GLY A 333 -12.17 9.95 23.47
C GLY A 333 -10.97 10.88 23.67
N GLU A 334 -10.33 10.77 24.84
CA GLU A 334 -9.20 11.63 25.22
C GLU A 334 -7.97 11.37 24.34
N VAL A 335 -7.39 12.46 23.82
CA VAL A 335 -6.21 12.42 22.96
C VAL A 335 -4.97 12.57 23.85
N PRO A 336 -4.01 11.63 23.80
CA PRO A 336 -2.77 11.76 24.57
C PRO A 336 -1.94 12.95 24.10
N GLN A 337 -1.03 13.42 24.96
CA GLN A 337 0.04 14.30 24.50
C GLN A 337 1.05 13.45 23.70
N ILE A 338 1.12 13.72 22.40
CA ILE A 338 1.96 12.98 21.46
C ILE A 338 3.26 13.74 21.24
N GLU A 339 4.40 13.07 21.40
CA GLU A 339 5.71 13.60 21.00
C GLU A 339 6.21 12.87 19.74
N GLU A 340 6.78 13.63 18.81
CA GLU A 340 7.51 13.05 17.68
C GLU A 340 8.74 12.31 18.18
N GLY A 341 9.04 11.16 17.58
CA GLY A 341 10.29 10.44 17.81
C GLY A 341 11.12 10.36 16.52
N ASP A 342 12.25 9.68 16.58
CA ASP A 342 13.18 9.59 15.44
C ASP A 342 12.65 8.72 14.29
N GLN A 343 11.62 7.89 14.54
CA GLN A 343 11.02 7.02 13.52
C GLN A 343 9.57 7.38 13.15
N ILE A 344 8.95 8.36 13.81
CA ILE A 344 7.59 8.81 13.48
C ILE A 344 7.50 10.33 13.46
N LYS A 345 7.01 10.86 12.34
CA LYS A 345 6.70 12.27 12.15
C LYS A 345 5.20 12.52 12.08
N ILE A 346 4.74 13.61 12.69
CA ILE A 346 3.34 14.02 12.60
C ILE A 346 3.21 14.91 11.36
N ILE A 347 2.53 14.41 10.34
CA ILE A 347 2.30 15.13 9.09
C ILE A 347 1.11 16.08 9.21
N LYS A 348 0.07 15.66 9.92
CA LYS A 348 -1.17 16.44 10.06
C LYS A 348 -1.88 16.10 11.35
N GLN A 349 -2.47 17.09 12.00
CA GLN A 349 -3.37 16.90 13.15
C GLN A 349 -4.69 17.66 12.91
N LYS A 350 -5.82 17.00 13.17
CA LYS A 350 -7.17 17.62 13.14
C LYS A 350 -8.05 17.02 14.23
N GLY A 351 -8.15 17.72 15.37
CA GLY A 351 -8.91 17.24 16.53
C GLY A 351 -8.29 15.95 17.10
N THR A 352 -9.05 14.86 17.10
CA THR A 352 -8.61 13.53 17.55
C THR A 352 -7.89 12.71 16.48
N ARG A 353 -7.67 13.28 15.29
CA ARG A 353 -7.08 12.61 14.12
C ARG A 353 -5.64 13.07 13.88
N PHE A 354 -4.77 12.12 13.57
CA PHE A 354 -3.37 12.32 13.27
C PHE A 354 -2.98 11.56 12.01
N THR A 355 -2.31 12.22 11.08
CA THR A 355 -1.56 11.57 10.01
C THR A 355 -0.12 11.49 10.42
N LEU A 356 0.42 10.28 10.47
CA LEU A 356 1.79 9.98 10.88
C LEU A 356 2.57 9.46 9.67
N GLU A 357 3.84 9.80 9.57
CA GLU A 357 4.78 9.15 8.66
C GLU A 357 5.70 8.26 9.49
N ALA A 358 5.66 6.95 9.25
CA ALA A 358 6.57 5.99 9.85
C ALA A 358 7.85 5.91 9.00
N LEU A 359 8.87 6.64 9.45
CA LEU A 359 10.16 6.73 8.77
C LEU A 359 10.81 5.35 8.70
N HIS A 360 11.43 5.04 7.56
CA HIS A 360 12.12 3.78 7.28
C HIS A 360 11.21 2.55 7.23
N ILE A 361 9.89 2.71 7.34
CA ILE A 361 8.92 1.67 7.03
C ILE A 361 8.43 1.86 5.61
N PRO A 362 8.72 0.94 4.66
CA PRO A 362 8.19 1.01 3.30
C PRO A 362 6.67 1.06 3.30
N TYR A 363 6.09 1.83 2.39
CA TYR A 363 4.64 2.01 2.27
C TYR A 363 3.88 0.69 2.19
N GLU A 364 4.46 -0.35 1.58
CA GLU A 364 3.87 -1.69 1.44
C GLU A 364 3.63 -2.37 2.80
N GLN A 365 4.41 -2.00 3.82
CA GLN A 365 4.34 -2.53 5.17
C GLN A 365 3.49 -1.67 6.12
N GLY A 366 2.82 -0.64 5.60
CA GLY A 366 1.97 0.24 6.41
C GLY A 366 0.89 -0.50 7.21
N TRP A 367 0.39 -1.66 6.75
CA TRP A 367 -0.56 -2.47 7.52
C TRP A 367 0.06 -3.13 8.75
N THR A 368 1.30 -3.58 8.64
CA THR A 368 2.06 -4.13 9.77
C THR A 368 2.28 -3.04 10.80
N ALA A 369 2.71 -1.85 10.35
CA ALA A 369 2.92 -0.70 11.22
C ALA A 369 1.62 -0.21 11.88
N ALA A 370 0.52 -0.13 11.12
CA ALA A 370 -0.79 0.24 11.66
C ALA A 370 -1.29 -0.72 12.74
N HIS A 371 -1.15 -2.03 12.50
CA HIS A 371 -1.58 -3.05 13.46
C HIS A 371 -0.73 -3.02 14.74
N ALA A 372 0.60 -2.91 14.59
CA ALA A 372 1.54 -2.77 15.70
C ALA A 372 1.19 -1.55 16.57
N LEU A 373 1.06 -0.38 15.94
CA LEU A 373 0.72 0.87 16.61
C LEU A 373 -0.63 0.77 17.34
N LYS A 374 -1.67 0.21 16.69
CA LYS A 374 -2.99 0.01 17.30
C LYS A 374 -2.94 -0.86 18.55
N LEU A 375 -2.24 -1.99 18.46
CA LEU A 375 -2.16 -2.97 19.54
C LEU A 375 -1.49 -2.36 20.78
N ARG A 376 -0.43 -1.57 20.57
CA ARG A 376 0.31 -0.93 21.65
C ARG A 376 -0.44 0.27 22.25
N LEU A 377 -1.08 1.11 21.42
CA LEU A 377 -1.97 2.18 21.92
C LEU A 377 -3.05 1.63 22.85
N LYS A 378 -3.66 0.48 22.49
CA LYS A 378 -4.66 -0.19 23.34
C LYS A 378 -4.09 -0.63 24.69
N GLN A 379 -2.85 -1.12 24.73
CA GLN A 379 -2.19 -1.52 25.97
C GLN A 379 -1.82 -0.33 26.85
N SER A 380 -1.50 0.80 26.23
CA SER A 380 -1.28 2.07 26.91
C SER A 380 -2.57 2.75 27.38
N GLY A 381 -3.74 2.09 27.26
CA GLY A 381 -5.03 2.59 27.73
C GLY A 381 -5.79 3.45 26.73
N TYR A 382 -5.26 3.67 25.52
CA TYR A 382 -5.90 4.51 24.51
C TYR A 382 -6.63 3.67 23.47
N THR A 383 -7.89 4.01 23.22
CA THR A 383 -8.66 3.38 22.14
C THR A 383 -8.51 4.22 20.88
N ALA A 384 -7.91 3.65 19.83
CA ALA A 384 -7.75 4.33 18.55
C ALA A 384 -7.96 3.38 17.38
N THR A 385 -8.45 3.90 16.26
CA THR A 385 -8.33 3.24 14.95
C THR A 385 -7.04 3.69 14.31
N VAL A 386 -6.30 2.73 13.74
CA VAL A 386 -5.05 2.99 13.01
C VAL A 386 -5.12 2.25 11.69
N GLU A 387 -4.90 2.97 10.59
CA GLU A 387 -4.94 2.44 9.23
C GLU A 387 -3.81 3.05 8.40
N PRO A 388 -3.15 2.31 7.49
CA PRO A 388 -2.21 2.93 6.57
C PRO A 388 -2.94 3.75 5.50
N ILE A 389 -2.42 4.94 5.21
CA ILE A 389 -2.78 5.74 4.04
C ILE A 389 -2.01 5.16 2.85
N LEU A 390 -2.74 4.44 2.00
CA LEU A 390 -2.20 3.97 0.74
C LEU A 390 -2.27 5.14 -0.25
N SER A 391 -1.15 5.56 -0.80
CA SER A 391 -1.12 6.52 -1.91
C SER A 391 -0.49 5.84 -3.13
N PHE A 392 -1.11 6.00 -4.29
CA PHE A 392 -0.53 5.61 -5.58
C PHE A 392 -0.41 6.89 -6.38
N SER A 393 0.81 7.28 -6.72
CA SER A 393 1.05 8.31 -7.70
C SER A 393 1.25 7.58 -9.03
N PRO A 394 0.33 7.71 -10.01
CA PRO A 394 0.42 7.02 -11.29
C PRO A 394 1.54 7.52 -12.22
N ALA A 395 2.42 8.41 -11.73
CA ALA A 395 3.35 9.16 -12.58
C ALA A 395 4.33 8.30 -13.40
N ASP A 396 4.45 7.00 -13.11
CA ASP A 396 5.42 6.10 -13.74
C ASP A 396 4.83 5.05 -14.70
N ASP A 397 3.51 4.99 -14.90
CA ASP A 397 2.91 4.15 -15.96
C ASP A 397 2.36 5.04 -17.08
N GLN A 398 2.67 4.68 -18.33
CA GLN A 398 2.23 5.37 -19.57
C GLN A 398 0.83 5.99 -19.42
N LYS A 399 0.69 7.27 -19.77
CA LYS A 399 -0.58 8.04 -19.84
C LYS A 399 -1.74 7.10 -20.14
N ILE A 400 -2.50 6.71 -19.11
CA ILE A 400 -3.74 5.94 -19.30
C ILE A 400 -4.81 6.96 -19.69
N THR A 401 -4.63 7.62 -20.83
CA THR A 401 -5.66 8.49 -21.37
C THR A 401 -6.83 7.60 -21.75
N ARG A 402 -8.00 7.88 -21.18
CA ARG A 402 -9.25 7.23 -21.60
C ARG A 402 -9.74 7.74 -22.95
N ALA A 403 -9.06 8.73 -23.51
CA ALA A 403 -9.07 9.05 -24.92
C ALA A 403 -8.01 8.25 -25.67
N SER A 404 -8.30 7.91 -26.92
CA SER A 404 -7.37 7.21 -27.81
C SER A 404 -6.17 8.11 -28.17
N ASN A 405 -5.21 8.33 -27.27
CA ASN A 405 -3.97 9.07 -27.54
C ASN A 405 -4.14 10.37 -28.35
N GLY A 406 -5.22 11.14 -28.14
CA GLY A 406 -5.52 12.37 -28.90
C GLY A 406 -6.14 12.17 -30.30
N ASN A 407 -6.61 10.97 -30.64
CA ASN A 407 -7.45 10.73 -31.82
C ASN A 407 -8.91 11.05 -31.49
N ASP A 408 -9.54 11.88 -32.33
CA ASP A 408 -10.90 12.42 -32.13
C ASP A 408 -12.03 11.43 -32.49
N GLU A 409 -11.67 10.25 -32.98
CA GLU A 409 -12.59 9.21 -33.44
C GLU A 409 -13.22 8.40 -32.31
N TYR A 410 -14.28 7.66 -32.64
CA TYR A 410 -14.86 6.67 -31.73
C TYR A 410 -13.93 5.48 -31.52
N ILE A 411 -13.99 4.85 -30.34
CA ILE A 411 -13.32 3.59 -30.06
C ILE A 411 -13.99 2.50 -30.91
N THR A 412 -13.26 2.00 -31.90
CA THR A 412 -13.78 1.10 -32.96
C THR A 412 -14.32 -0.23 -32.45
N GLU A 413 -13.80 -0.71 -31.32
CA GLU A 413 -14.18 -1.95 -30.67
C GLU A 413 -15.59 -1.91 -30.09
N TRP A 414 -16.11 -0.71 -29.85
CA TRP A 414 -17.38 -0.48 -29.17
C TRP A 414 -18.36 0.28 -30.07
N PRO A 415 -19.66 -0.04 -30.01
CA PRO A 415 -20.70 0.75 -30.66
C PRO A 415 -20.64 2.22 -30.19
N PRO A 416 -20.98 3.21 -31.03
CA PRO A 416 -21.57 3.09 -32.36
C PRO A 416 -20.56 2.94 -33.52
N ALA A 417 -19.25 2.91 -33.25
CA ALA A 417 -18.20 3.14 -34.26
C ALA A 417 -18.35 2.29 -35.54
N LEU A 418 -18.62 0.99 -35.41
CA LEU A 418 -18.81 0.07 -36.54
C LEU A 418 -20.29 -0.18 -36.86
N ASP A 419 -21.14 -0.18 -35.85
CA ASP A 419 -22.57 -0.48 -35.98
C ASP A 419 -23.30 0.65 -36.74
N ASN A 420 -22.87 1.90 -36.52
CA ASN A 420 -23.45 3.09 -37.12
C ASN A 420 -22.44 4.25 -37.13
N PRO A 421 -21.49 4.31 -38.09
CA PRO A 421 -20.42 5.31 -38.12
C PRO A 421 -20.90 6.75 -38.33
N LYS A 422 -22.20 6.97 -38.56
CA LYS A 422 -22.81 8.29 -38.73
C LYS A 422 -23.38 8.86 -37.42
N VAL A 423 -23.30 8.11 -36.31
CA VAL A 423 -23.75 8.61 -35.01
C VAL A 423 -22.90 9.81 -34.64
N LYS A 424 -23.58 10.86 -34.20
CA LYS A 424 -23.00 12.14 -33.82
C LYS A 424 -22.63 12.14 -32.34
N ILE A 425 -21.62 12.93 -31.97
CA ILE A 425 -21.33 13.24 -30.57
C ILE A 425 -22.60 13.74 -29.85
N GLY A 426 -22.77 13.36 -28.58
CA GLY A 426 -23.97 13.71 -27.80
C GLY A 426 -25.15 12.74 -27.92
N TRP A 427 -25.04 11.66 -28.71
CA TRP A 427 -26.09 10.63 -28.87
C TRP A 427 -26.68 10.11 -27.55
N HIS A 428 -25.86 9.97 -26.51
CA HIS A 428 -26.29 9.46 -25.22
C HIS A 428 -27.41 10.28 -24.55
N LEU A 429 -27.56 11.57 -24.92
CA LEU A 429 -28.56 12.49 -24.35
C LEU A 429 -29.96 12.36 -24.95
N ASP A 430 -30.08 11.69 -26.10
CA ASP A 430 -31.31 11.68 -26.90
C ASP A 430 -32.45 10.81 -26.30
N ASP A 431 -33.61 10.86 -26.95
CA ASP A 431 -34.83 10.18 -26.50
C ASP A 431 -34.79 8.66 -26.68
N GLN A 432 -33.90 8.13 -27.51
CA GLN A 432 -33.69 6.68 -27.67
C GLN A 432 -32.78 6.13 -26.56
N HIS A 433 -31.94 6.99 -25.98
CA HIS A 433 -30.97 6.64 -24.95
C HIS A 433 -31.41 7.18 -23.57
N SER A 434 -30.62 8.07 -22.95
CA SER A 434 -30.83 8.49 -21.56
C SER A 434 -31.99 9.44 -21.37
N GLN A 435 -32.47 10.11 -22.42
CA GLN A 435 -33.45 11.20 -22.39
C GLN A 435 -33.04 12.41 -21.53
N LEU A 436 -31.75 12.55 -21.20
CA LEU A 436 -31.27 13.64 -20.35
C LEU A 436 -31.56 15.02 -20.96
N SER A 437 -31.46 15.16 -22.29
CA SER A 437 -31.77 16.43 -22.96
C SER A 437 -33.24 16.84 -22.76
N ALA A 438 -34.17 15.92 -22.98
CA ALA A 438 -35.61 16.20 -22.80
C ALA A 438 -35.96 16.49 -21.33
N ALA A 439 -35.38 15.74 -20.40
CA ALA A 439 -35.58 15.96 -18.97
C ALA A 439 -35.02 17.33 -18.54
N ALA A 440 -33.79 17.67 -18.94
CA ALA A 440 -33.17 18.95 -18.64
C ALA A 440 -34.00 20.13 -19.18
N GLN A 441 -34.47 20.05 -20.43
CA GLN A 441 -35.34 21.07 -21.02
C GLN A 441 -36.62 21.27 -20.22
N LYS A 442 -37.27 20.18 -19.78
CA LYS A 442 -38.49 20.26 -18.97
C LYS A 442 -38.25 20.89 -17.60
N VAL A 443 -37.12 20.59 -16.94
CA VAL A 443 -36.79 21.20 -15.66
C VAL A 443 -36.38 22.67 -15.82
N MET A 444 -35.62 23.03 -16.86
CA MET A 444 -35.26 24.43 -17.17
C MET A 444 -36.49 25.30 -17.43
N ALA A 445 -37.56 24.73 -18.00
CA ALA A 445 -38.82 25.44 -18.20
C ALA A 445 -39.61 25.69 -16.91
N LYS A 446 -39.31 24.97 -15.81
CA LYS A 446 -39.95 25.17 -14.50
C LYS A 446 -39.21 26.29 -13.74
N THR A 447 -39.90 27.42 -13.52
CA THR A 447 -39.36 28.56 -12.78
C THR A 447 -39.00 28.18 -11.35
N GLY A 448 -37.83 28.62 -10.87
CA GLY A 448 -37.40 28.40 -9.50
C GLY A 448 -36.78 27.02 -9.22
N SER A 449 -36.61 26.16 -10.24
CA SER A 449 -35.89 24.89 -10.07
C SER A 449 -34.41 25.11 -9.74
N TYR A 450 -33.94 24.48 -8.66
CA TYR A 450 -32.55 24.51 -8.22
C TYR A 450 -32.15 23.15 -7.63
N VAL A 451 -30.85 22.87 -7.66
CA VAL A 451 -30.21 21.71 -7.02
C VAL A 451 -28.71 21.97 -6.93
N THR A 452 -28.08 21.56 -5.83
CA THR A 452 -26.62 21.65 -5.66
C THR A 452 -25.99 20.27 -5.79
N VAL A 453 -24.96 20.14 -6.62
CA VAL A 453 -24.27 18.87 -6.88
C VAL A 453 -22.78 19.00 -6.53
N GLY A 454 -22.30 18.12 -5.65
CA GLY A 454 -20.87 17.97 -5.39
C GLY A 454 -20.22 17.06 -6.44
N HIS A 455 -19.15 17.53 -7.07
CA HIS A 455 -18.38 16.75 -8.05
C HIS A 455 -17.03 16.37 -7.44
N LEU A 456 -16.90 15.10 -7.04
CA LEU A 456 -15.71 14.56 -6.38
C LEU A 456 -14.87 13.81 -7.42
N ASP A 457 -13.73 14.38 -7.83
CA ASP A 457 -12.91 13.80 -8.90
C ASP A 457 -11.44 14.29 -8.84
N THR A 458 -10.70 14.20 -9.95
CA THR A 458 -9.30 14.66 -10.08
C THR A 458 -9.13 16.18 -10.13
N GLY A 459 -10.25 16.92 -10.14
CA GLY A 459 -10.28 18.35 -10.39
C GLY A 459 -10.76 18.66 -11.81
N TYR A 460 -10.66 19.93 -12.21
CA TYR A 460 -11.03 20.38 -13.55
C TYR A 460 -9.97 21.31 -14.14
N LEU A 461 -10.02 21.55 -15.44
CA LEU A 461 -9.17 22.52 -16.12
C LEU A 461 -9.89 23.87 -16.25
N PRO A 462 -9.42 24.95 -15.58
CA PRO A 462 -10.03 26.27 -15.70
C PRO A 462 -10.06 26.78 -17.14
N GLY A 463 -11.13 27.49 -17.50
CA GLY A 463 -11.28 28.11 -18.82
C GLY A 463 -11.70 27.15 -19.94
N HIS A 464 -11.92 25.86 -19.67
CA HIS A 464 -12.43 24.93 -20.66
C HIS A 464 -13.84 25.31 -21.13
N ILE A 465 -14.11 25.22 -22.44
CA ILE A 465 -15.38 25.68 -23.05
C ILE A 465 -16.61 24.88 -22.59
N GLY A 466 -16.39 23.64 -22.14
CA GLY A 466 -17.43 22.74 -21.66
C GLY A 466 -17.78 22.88 -20.18
N LEU A 467 -17.14 23.79 -19.43
CA LEU A 467 -17.41 23.94 -17.99
C LEU A 467 -18.88 24.33 -17.72
N PRO A 468 -19.48 23.89 -16.60
CA PRO A 468 -20.86 24.25 -16.24
C PRO A 468 -21.09 25.76 -16.12
N GLU A 469 -22.28 26.26 -16.51
CA GLU A 469 -22.65 27.68 -16.36
C GLU A 469 -22.65 28.13 -14.90
N LYS A 470 -23.06 27.22 -14.01
CA LYS A 470 -23.16 27.46 -12.57
C LYS A 470 -22.09 26.68 -11.80
N LEU A 471 -20.87 26.67 -12.33
CA LEU A 471 -19.72 26.15 -11.60
C LEU A 471 -19.38 27.09 -10.43
N ARG A 472 -19.43 26.56 -9.20
CA ARG A 472 -19.21 27.30 -7.96
C ARG A 472 -17.73 27.32 -7.59
N THR A 473 -16.94 28.08 -8.34
CA THR A 473 -15.51 28.31 -8.05
C THR A 473 -15.29 29.03 -6.72
N ASP A 474 -16.29 29.79 -6.24
CA ASP A 474 -16.28 30.39 -4.90
C ASP A 474 -16.33 29.36 -3.75
N LYS A 475 -16.67 28.10 -4.07
CA LYS A 475 -16.79 26.98 -3.11
C LYS A 475 -15.93 25.78 -3.50
N GLU A 476 -15.07 25.91 -4.50
CA GLU A 476 -14.24 24.80 -4.92
C GLU A 476 -13.25 24.40 -3.82
N LYS A 477 -12.94 23.10 -3.75
CA LYS A 477 -12.05 22.60 -2.69
C LYS A 477 -11.13 21.49 -3.15
N ASN A 478 -9.89 21.57 -2.71
CA ASN A 478 -8.84 20.60 -2.91
C ASN A 478 -8.52 19.91 -1.59
N PHE A 479 -8.74 18.60 -1.56
CA PHE A 479 -8.46 17.76 -0.40
C PHE A 479 -7.09 17.06 -0.52
N VAL A 480 -6.40 17.18 -1.66
CA VAL A 480 -5.04 16.66 -1.82
C VAL A 480 -4.06 17.58 -1.10
N THR A 481 -3.15 16.99 -0.32
CA THR A 481 -2.12 17.73 0.44
C THR A 481 -0.75 17.55 -0.18
N GLY A 482 0.02 18.63 -0.30
CA GLY A 482 1.37 18.60 -0.87
C GLY A 482 1.98 20.00 -0.93
N LYS A 483 3.27 20.09 -1.21
CA LYS A 483 4.05 21.35 -1.22
C LYS A 483 3.47 22.39 -2.20
N ASP A 484 2.84 21.93 -3.28
CA ASP A 484 2.29 22.77 -4.35
C ASP A 484 0.75 22.73 -4.41
N GLU A 485 0.09 22.29 -3.34
CA GLU A 485 -1.36 22.17 -3.28
C GLU A 485 -2.02 23.39 -2.64
N THR A 486 -3.05 23.94 -3.29
CA THR A 486 -3.86 25.04 -2.76
C THR A 486 -5.24 24.54 -2.37
N GLU A 487 -5.63 24.69 -1.09
CA GLU A 487 -6.87 24.12 -0.54
C GLU A 487 -8.15 24.59 -1.26
N ASN A 488 -8.20 25.82 -1.76
CA ASN A 488 -9.39 26.40 -2.40
C ASN A 488 -9.28 26.40 -3.93
N GLN A 489 -8.55 25.44 -4.52
CA GLN A 489 -8.42 25.30 -5.98
C GLN A 489 -8.57 23.85 -6.38
N ALA A 490 -9.75 23.46 -6.88
CA ALA A 490 -10.00 22.09 -7.35
C ALA A 490 -9.48 21.88 -8.78
N HIS A 491 -8.32 22.45 -9.10
CA HIS A 491 -7.72 22.39 -10.42
C HIS A 491 -7.00 21.05 -10.60
N ASP A 492 -7.19 20.44 -11.77
CA ASP A 492 -6.48 19.23 -12.15
C ASP A 492 -5.00 19.56 -12.48
N LYS A 493 -4.10 18.61 -12.21
CA LYS A 493 -2.68 18.73 -12.57
C LYS A 493 -2.46 18.14 -13.95
N ILE A 494 -2.07 19.00 -14.89
CA ILE A 494 -1.67 18.61 -16.24
C ILE A 494 -0.50 17.60 -16.16
N ASP A 495 -0.52 16.57 -17.02
CA ASP A 495 0.49 15.50 -17.08
C ASP A 495 0.57 14.57 -15.86
N SER A 496 -0.47 14.50 -15.02
CA SER A 496 -0.56 13.54 -13.90
C SER A 496 -0.85 12.09 -14.32
N GLY A 497 -1.15 11.85 -15.61
CA GLY A 497 -1.49 10.53 -16.16
C GLY A 497 -2.97 10.17 -16.07
N ASN A 498 -3.77 10.91 -15.29
CA ASN A 498 -5.24 10.93 -15.32
C ASN A 498 -5.79 12.35 -15.53
N ASP A 499 -4.96 13.27 -16.01
CA ASP A 499 -5.29 14.65 -16.24
C ASP A 499 -6.47 14.78 -17.19
N GLY A 500 -7.46 15.60 -16.81
CA GLY A 500 -8.69 15.79 -17.56
C GLY A 500 -9.80 14.76 -17.24
N HIS A 501 -9.57 13.78 -16.35
CA HIS A 501 -10.63 12.84 -15.98
C HIS A 501 -11.81 13.56 -15.31
N GLY A 502 -11.53 14.36 -14.27
CA GLY A 502 -12.56 15.13 -13.60
C GLY A 502 -13.21 16.18 -14.50
N LEU A 503 -12.46 16.77 -15.44
CA LEU A 503 -13.05 17.65 -16.47
C LEU A 503 -14.07 16.90 -17.34
N GLY A 504 -13.73 15.72 -17.86
CA GLY A 504 -14.62 14.93 -18.70
C GLY A 504 -15.90 14.53 -17.98
N THR A 505 -15.81 14.09 -16.73
CA THR A 505 -16.98 13.70 -15.92
C THR A 505 -17.82 14.92 -15.52
N LEU A 506 -17.19 16.07 -15.25
CA LEU A 506 -17.85 17.35 -14.96
C LEU A 506 -18.67 17.84 -16.17
N CYS A 507 -18.10 17.74 -17.38
CA CYS A 507 -18.80 18.12 -18.61
C CYS A 507 -19.98 17.19 -18.92
N LEU A 508 -19.86 15.87 -18.69
CA LEU A 508 -21.00 14.95 -18.83
C LEU A 508 -22.09 15.20 -17.77
N LEU A 509 -21.72 15.65 -16.58
CA LEU A 509 -22.67 15.99 -15.52
C LEU A 509 -23.47 17.23 -15.89
N ALA A 510 -22.81 18.36 -16.12
CA ALA A 510 -23.45 19.67 -16.19
C ALA A 510 -22.80 20.63 -17.20
N GLY A 511 -22.07 20.10 -18.19
CA GLY A 511 -21.44 20.91 -19.22
C GLY A 511 -22.42 21.82 -19.95
N ASN A 512 -21.94 23.02 -20.27
CA ASN A 512 -22.74 24.11 -20.82
C ASN A 512 -23.22 23.84 -22.27
N ASN A 513 -24.03 24.75 -22.81
CA ASN A 513 -24.36 24.97 -24.19
C ASN A 513 -23.10 25.25 -25.01
N VAL A 514 -22.58 24.20 -25.65
CA VAL A 514 -21.36 24.27 -26.46
C VAL A 514 -21.71 24.63 -27.91
N PRO A 515 -20.89 25.46 -28.58
CA PRO A 515 -21.10 25.78 -29.98
C PRO A 515 -20.73 24.59 -30.87
N LEU A 516 -21.39 24.50 -32.03
CA LEU A 516 -21.23 23.44 -33.03
C LEU A 516 -19.74 23.22 -33.44
N SER A 517 -19.00 24.31 -33.55
CA SER A 517 -17.56 24.31 -33.88
C SER A 517 -16.65 23.64 -32.84
N SER A 518 -17.16 23.37 -31.63
CA SER A 518 -16.41 22.73 -30.55
C SER A 518 -16.66 21.22 -30.47
N THR A 519 -17.56 20.69 -31.29
CA THR A 519 -18.06 19.30 -31.25
C THR A 519 -18.06 18.71 -32.67
N PHE A 520 -17.03 19.02 -33.46
CA PHE A 520 -16.86 18.51 -34.84
C PHE A 520 -18.02 18.83 -35.80
N ASP A 521 -18.72 19.92 -35.54
CA ASP A 521 -19.92 20.32 -36.24
C ASP A 521 -21.07 19.30 -36.19
N GLU A 522 -21.09 18.49 -35.13
CA GLU A 522 -22.09 17.42 -34.94
C GLU A 522 -23.17 17.78 -33.93
N PHE A 523 -22.84 18.53 -32.88
CA PHE A 523 -23.75 18.78 -31.76
C PHE A 523 -23.72 20.25 -31.28
N GLN A 524 -24.88 20.86 -31.11
CA GLN A 524 -25.01 22.15 -30.43
C GLN A 524 -26.07 22.04 -29.35
N GLY A 525 -25.77 22.59 -28.17
CA GLY A 525 -26.66 22.52 -27.02
C GLY A 525 -25.89 22.16 -25.76
N TYR A 526 -26.63 21.96 -24.67
CA TYR A 526 -26.07 21.54 -23.39
C TYR A 526 -25.48 20.14 -23.50
N ILE A 527 -24.16 20.01 -23.34
CA ILE A 527 -23.46 18.73 -23.45
C ILE A 527 -23.58 17.88 -22.17
N GLY A 528 -23.91 18.52 -21.03
CA GLY A 528 -24.16 17.84 -19.76
C GLY A 528 -25.63 17.56 -19.48
N GLY A 529 -25.87 16.60 -18.59
CA GLY A 529 -27.22 16.15 -18.24
C GLY A 529 -28.02 17.08 -17.31
N VAL A 530 -27.39 17.92 -16.48
CA VAL A 530 -28.08 18.81 -15.53
C VAL A 530 -27.56 20.27 -15.57
N PRO A 531 -27.89 21.06 -16.60
CA PRO A 531 -27.37 22.42 -16.76
C PRO A 531 -27.78 23.40 -15.66
N ILE A 532 -28.91 23.15 -14.99
CA ILE A 532 -29.44 24.06 -13.96
C ILE A 532 -28.70 23.99 -12.61
N ALA A 533 -27.87 22.96 -12.39
CA ALA A 533 -27.28 22.65 -11.10
C ALA A 533 -26.17 23.63 -10.72
N ASP A 534 -26.16 24.07 -9.47
CA ASP A 534 -24.96 24.65 -8.86
C ASP A 534 -23.96 23.52 -8.61
N VAL A 535 -22.83 23.52 -9.32
CA VAL A 535 -21.84 22.43 -9.22
C VAL A 535 -20.63 22.88 -8.42
N ILE A 536 -20.32 22.16 -7.34
CA ILE A 536 -19.16 22.43 -6.48
C ILE A 536 -18.06 21.41 -6.82
N PRO A 537 -16.97 21.82 -7.48
CA PRO A 537 -15.88 20.92 -7.82
C PRO A 537 -15.00 20.66 -6.60
N MET A 538 -14.71 19.38 -6.36
CA MET A 538 -13.93 18.89 -5.23
C MET A 538 -12.84 17.94 -5.73
N ARG A 539 -11.58 18.38 -5.67
CA ARG A 539 -10.43 17.54 -6.03
C ARG A 539 -10.05 16.67 -4.85
N ILE A 540 -10.17 15.35 -4.99
CA ILE A 540 -9.92 14.40 -3.90
C ILE A 540 -8.72 13.48 -4.13
N SER A 541 -8.21 13.38 -5.36
CA SER A 541 -7.12 12.47 -5.74
C SER A 541 -6.48 12.89 -7.07
N ASP A 542 -5.21 12.54 -7.31
CA ASP A 542 -4.56 12.61 -8.64
C ASP A 542 -4.89 11.40 -9.53
N SER A 543 -5.61 10.42 -8.99
CA SER A 543 -5.92 9.15 -9.63
C SER A 543 -7.37 8.75 -9.42
N VAL A 544 -7.92 8.02 -10.39
CA VAL A 544 -9.27 7.44 -10.33
C VAL A 544 -9.42 6.28 -9.33
N VAL A 545 -8.34 5.91 -8.65
CA VAL A 545 -8.33 4.89 -7.60
C VAL A 545 -8.28 5.56 -6.21
N ILE A 546 -9.31 5.34 -5.39
CA ILE A 546 -9.38 5.86 -4.02
C ILE A 546 -8.62 4.91 -3.09
N LEU A 547 -7.36 5.25 -2.82
CA LEU A 547 -6.56 4.56 -1.82
C LEU A 547 -6.52 5.30 -0.48
N ASN A 548 -6.72 6.62 -0.52
CA ASN A 548 -6.93 7.45 0.66
C ASN A 548 -8.43 7.69 0.89
N THR A 549 -9.01 6.99 1.86
CA THR A 549 -10.43 7.16 2.22
C THR A 549 -10.71 8.47 2.97
N GLU A 550 -9.69 9.16 3.48
CA GLU A 550 -9.85 10.43 4.21
C GLU A 550 -10.40 11.53 3.32
N ASN A 551 -9.81 11.76 2.16
CA ASN A 551 -10.22 12.83 1.24
C ASN A 551 -11.67 12.65 0.79
N PHE A 552 -12.07 11.39 0.50
CA PHE A 552 -13.46 11.06 0.21
C PHE A 552 -14.39 11.42 1.38
N CYS A 553 -14.04 11.01 2.61
CA CYS A 553 -14.88 11.27 3.78
C CYS A 553 -15.00 12.77 4.08
N ASP A 554 -13.89 13.51 4.00
CA ASP A 554 -13.87 14.95 4.23
C ASP A 554 -14.62 15.70 3.11
N ALA A 555 -14.58 15.22 1.87
CA ALA A 555 -15.37 15.78 0.77
C ALA A 555 -16.87 15.50 0.91
N ILE A 556 -17.27 14.34 1.45
CA ILE A 556 -18.67 14.06 1.81
C ILE A 556 -19.14 14.99 2.93
N ASP A 557 -18.33 15.18 3.97
CA ASP A 557 -18.65 16.11 5.05
C ASP A 557 -18.80 17.54 4.51
N TYR A 558 -17.87 18.00 3.67
CA TYR A 558 -17.95 19.30 3.02
C TYR A 558 -19.16 19.41 2.09
N SER A 559 -19.52 18.35 1.36
CA SER A 559 -20.73 18.33 0.52
C SER A 559 -21.99 18.56 1.34
N LEU A 560 -22.09 17.94 2.51
CA LEU A 560 -23.20 18.17 3.44
C LEU A 560 -23.20 19.60 3.99
N GLU A 561 -22.04 20.13 4.37
CA GLU A 561 -21.88 21.52 4.82
C GLU A 561 -22.30 22.54 3.75
N GLN A 562 -22.01 22.26 2.49
CA GLN A 562 -22.39 23.12 1.36
C GLN A 562 -23.83 22.93 0.88
N GLY A 563 -24.59 22.02 1.50
CA GLY A 563 -25.98 21.74 1.11
C GLY A 563 -26.11 21.02 -0.22
N CYS A 564 -25.13 20.21 -0.62
CA CYS A 564 -25.25 19.33 -1.78
C CYS A 564 -26.38 18.33 -1.56
N GLU A 565 -27.12 18.04 -2.63
CA GLU A 565 -28.23 17.06 -2.61
C GLU A 565 -27.88 15.79 -3.39
N VAL A 566 -26.94 15.92 -4.31
CA VAL A 566 -26.33 14.82 -5.06
C VAL A 566 -24.81 14.98 -5.00
N VAL A 567 -24.10 13.87 -4.84
CA VAL A 567 -22.66 13.77 -5.08
C VAL A 567 -22.42 12.74 -6.18
N THR A 568 -21.62 13.13 -7.16
CA THR A 568 -21.12 12.22 -8.19
C THR A 568 -19.64 11.96 -8.00
N MET A 569 -19.24 10.70 -8.14
CA MET A 569 -17.85 10.29 -7.99
C MET A 569 -17.50 9.17 -8.97
N SER A 570 -16.60 9.48 -9.89
CA SER A 570 -16.20 8.55 -10.96
C SER A 570 -14.93 7.77 -10.64
N MET A 571 -14.78 7.42 -9.36
CA MET A 571 -13.61 6.75 -8.79
C MET A 571 -14.05 5.55 -7.94
N ALA A 572 -13.14 4.60 -7.71
CA ALA A 572 -13.39 3.43 -6.87
C ALA A 572 -12.17 3.07 -6.02
N GLY A 573 -12.40 2.44 -4.87
CA GLY A 573 -11.34 2.23 -3.88
C GLY A 573 -11.61 1.17 -2.84
N LYS A 574 -10.69 1.12 -1.87
CA LYS A 574 -10.74 0.18 -0.74
C LYS A 574 -11.79 0.65 0.29
N PRO A 575 -12.70 -0.22 0.75
CA PRO A 575 -13.61 0.14 1.83
C PRO A 575 -12.83 0.34 3.14
N SER A 576 -13.26 1.31 3.93
CA SER A 576 -12.83 1.49 5.31
C SER A 576 -14.07 1.70 6.21
N PRO A 577 -13.98 1.43 7.52
CA PRO A 577 -15.02 1.79 8.48
C PRO A 577 -15.39 3.28 8.42
N ARG A 578 -14.41 4.16 8.20
CA ARG A 578 -14.65 5.61 8.05
C ARG A 578 -15.47 5.92 6.80
N MET A 579 -15.15 5.29 5.66
CA MET A 579 -15.93 5.41 4.43
C MET A 579 -17.37 4.93 4.63
N ALA A 580 -17.57 3.80 5.31
CA ALA A 580 -18.90 3.29 5.63
C ALA A 580 -19.68 4.27 6.52
N LYS A 581 -19.04 4.84 7.55
CA LYS A 581 -19.63 5.86 8.43
C LYS A 581 -20.01 7.14 7.67
N ALA A 582 -19.15 7.62 6.77
CA ALA A 582 -19.42 8.79 5.93
C ALA A 582 -20.61 8.54 4.98
N VAL A 583 -20.67 7.37 4.35
CA VAL A 583 -21.79 6.94 3.51
C VAL A 583 -23.09 6.84 4.33
N ASN A 584 -23.04 6.28 5.55
CA ASN A 584 -24.19 6.22 6.43
C ASN A 584 -24.68 7.62 6.80
N LYS A 585 -23.77 8.51 7.21
CA LYS A 585 -24.08 9.91 7.54
C LYS A 585 -24.73 10.64 6.37
N ALA A 586 -24.15 10.53 5.17
CA ALA A 586 -24.70 11.12 3.95
C ALA A 586 -26.11 10.62 3.66
N TYR A 587 -26.32 9.30 3.77
CA TYR A 587 -27.61 8.69 3.54
C TYR A 587 -28.68 9.17 4.53
N GLU A 588 -28.36 9.22 5.82
CA GLU A 588 -29.29 9.72 6.84
C GLU A 588 -29.60 11.21 6.64
N ALA A 589 -28.66 11.99 6.09
CA ALA A 589 -28.85 13.41 5.76
C ALA A 589 -29.55 13.66 4.42
N GLY A 590 -29.89 12.62 3.66
CA GLY A 590 -30.57 12.74 2.36
C GLY A 590 -29.66 13.13 1.20
N LEU A 591 -28.34 12.93 1.30
CA LEU A 591 -27.41 13.14 0.19
C LEU A 591 -27.38 11.90 -0.71
N VAL A 592 -27.79 12.05 -1.98
CA VAL A 592 -27.71 10.97 -2.97
C VAL A 592 -26.27 10.81 -3.44
N ILE A 593 -25.67 9.64 -3.23
CA ILE A 593 -24.32 9.34 -3.73
C ILE A 593 -24.43 8.42 -4.95
N VAL A 594 -23.82 8.85 -6.06
CA VAL A 594 -23.64 8.04 -7.28
C VAL A 594 -22.16 7.79 -7.50
N SER A 595 -21.76 6.51 -7.55
CA SER A 595 -20.35 6.12 -7.68
C SER A 595 -20.16 5.13 -8.80
N ALA A 596 -19.04 5.25 -9.53
CA ALA A 596 -18.67 4.30 -10.58
C ALA A 596 -18.52 2.87 -10.02
N ALA A 597 -19.07 1.87 -10.72
CA ALA A 597 -18.90 0.46 -10.35
C ALA A 597 -17.47 -0.06 -10.47
N SER A 598 -16.60 0.64 -11.23
CA SER A 598 -15.25 0.26 -11.67
C SER A 598 -15.22 -0.31 -13.10
N ASN A 599 -14.03 -0.28 -13.69
CA ASN A 599 -13.68 -1.03 -14.89
C ASN A 599 -12.67 -2.12 -14.53
N CYS A 600 -12.52 -3.13 -15.37
CA CYS A 600 -11.45 -4.13 -15.27
C CYS A 600 -10.83 -4.41 -16.64
N TRP A 601 -9.58 -4.85 -16.66
CA TRP A 601 -8.87 -5.24 -17.89
C TRP A 601 -8.97 -6.76 -18.09
N TYR A 602 -9.53 -7.22 -19.22
CA TYR A 602 -9.76 -8.65 -19.44
C TYR A 602 -8.57 -9.39 -20.10
N ALA A 603 -7.62 -8.65 -20.68
CA ALA A 603 -6.38 -9.15 -21.27
C ALA A 603 -5.25 -8.09 -21.20
N GLY A 604 -4.01 -8.48 -21.50
CA GLY A 604 -2.81 -7.62 -21.39
C GLY A 604 -2.09 -7.71 -20.03
N PHE A 605 -0.97 -6.99 -19.88
CA PHE A 605 -0.14 -6.94 -18.67
C PHE A 605 -0.95 -6.51 -17.42
N PHE A 606 -1.94 -5.64 -17.61
CA PHE A 606 -2.82 -5.12 -16.56
C PHE A 606 -4.04 -6.01 -16.21
N LYS A 607 -4.13 -7.24 -16.75
CA LYS A 607 -5.25 -8.18 -16.50
C LYS A 607 -5.52 -8.48 -15.02
N THR A 608 -4.54 -8.26 -14.15
CA THR A 608 -4.58 -8.61 -12.73
C THR A 608 -4.86 -7.44 -11.79
N LEU A 609 -5.01 -6.21 -12.31
CA LEU A 609 -5.02 -5.01 -11.46
C LEU A 609 -6.34 -4.80 -10.68
N LEU A 610 -7.49 -5.13 -11.27
CA LEU A 610 -8.82 -4.94 -10.65
C LEU A 610 -9.76 -6.14 -10.93
N PRO A 611 -10.51 -6.65 -9.94
CA PRO A 611 -11.47 -7.72 -10.15
C PRO A 611 -12.69 -7.25 -10.97
N LYS A 612 -13.31 -8.17 -11.72
CA LYS A 612 -14.57 -7.95 -12.45
C LYS A 612 -15.76 -7.96 -11.47
N CYS A 613 -15.82 -6.96 -10.59
CA CYS A 613 -16.90 -6.74 -9.64
C CYS A 613 -17.02 -5.25 -9.27
N VAL A 614 -18.19 -4.86 -8.76
CA VAL A 614 -18.49 -3.54 -8.22
C VAL A 614 -17.56 -3.28 -7.02
N LEU A 615 -16.83 -2.17 -7.06
CA LEU A 615 -15.92 -1.75 -6.00
C LEU A 615 -16.57 -0.71 -5.07
N TYR A 616 -15.92 -0.38 -3.96
CA TYR A 616 -16.41 0.60 -3.01
C TYR A 616 -16.07 2.04 -3.47
N PRO A 617 -16.88 3.05 -3.11
CA PRO A 617 -18.09 2.97 -2.28
C PRO A 617 -19.34 2.50 -3.05
N ALA A 618 -19.29 2.31 -4.37
CA ALA A 618 -20.43 1.86 -5.17
C ALA A 618 -21.06 0.55 -4.66
N ALA A 619 -20.26 -0.34 -4.07
CA ALA A 619 -20.75 -1.59 -3.49
C ALA A 619 -21.60 -1.43 -2.21
N PHE A 620 -21.62 -0.26 -1.56
CA PHE A 620 -22.46 -0.03 -0.37
C PHE A 620 -23.94 0.09 -0.75
N HIS A 621 -24.83 -0.52 0.05
CA HIS A 621 -26.29 -0.49 -0.20
C HIS A 621 -26.91 0.93 -0.22
N ARG A 622 -26.21 1.91 0.36
CA ARG A 622 -26.61 3.32 0.43
C ARG A 622 -26.05 4.19 -0.70
N VAL A 623 -25.34 3.60 -1.65
CA VAL A 623 -24.80 4.26 -2.85
C VAL A 623 -25.50 3.71 -4.10
N ILE A 624 -25.69 4.54 -5.14
CA ILE A 624 -26.13 4.07 -6.46
C ILE A 624 -24.88 3.69 -7.26
N ALA A 625 -24.78 2.40 -7.63
CA ALA A 625 -23.65 1.90 -8.40
C ALA A 625 -23.85 2.13 -9.91
N ALA A 626 -23.02 2.95 -10.52
CA ALA A 626 -23.10 3.25 -11.94
C ALA A 626 -22.40 2.18 -12.79
N THR A 627 -23.18 1.45 -13.57
CA THR A 627 -22.71 0.46 -14.57
C THR A 627 -22.85 1.01 -15.99
N GLY A 628 -22.36 0.28 -16.99
CA GLY A 628 -22.29 0.77 -18.38
C GLY A 628 -23.13 -0.02 -19.38
N ALA A 629 -23.92 0.70 -20.18
CA ALA A 629 -24.61 0.17 -21.35
C ALA A 629 -24.10 0.87 -22.63
N MET A 630 -23.85 0.11 -23.69
CA MET A 630 -23.35 0.66 -24.95
C MET A 630 -24.47 1.33 -25.76
N TYR A 631 -24.11 1.99 -26.86
CA TYR A 631 -25.07 2.61 -27.80
C TYR A 631 -26.21 1.65 -28.19
N ASN A 632 -25.90 0.39 -28.49
CA ASN A 632 -26.89 -0.62 -28.86
C ASN A 632 -27.60 -1.29 -27.66
N GLN A 633 -27.51 -0.70 -26.45
CA GLN A 633 -28.10 -1.18 -25.20
C GLN A 633 -27.54 -2.52 -24.68
N GLN A 634 -26.49 -3.05 -25.31
CA GLN A 634 -25.76 -4.22 -24.81
C GLN A 634 -24.75 -3.82 -23.71
N PRO A 635 -24.34 -4.76 -22.84
CA PRO A 635 -23.44 -4.43 -21.74
C PRO A 635 -22.07 -4.01 -22.25
N TYR A 636 -21.44 -3.04 -21.58
CA TYR A 636 -20.02 -2.71 -21.76
C TYR A 636 -19.15 -3.84 -21.18
N ASP A 637 -19.10 -4.97 -21.89
CA ASP A 637 -18.46 -6.21 -21.47
C ASP A 637 -17.78 -6.88 -22.66
N LYS A 638 -16.63 -7.53 -22.42
CA LYS A 638 -15.84 -8.21 -23.46
C LYS A 638 -16.66 -9.22 -24.28
N ASP A 639 -17.70 -9.79 -23.69
CA ASP A 639 -18.55 -10.80 -24.35
C ASP A 639 -19.42 -10.19 -25.46
N PHE A 640 -19.50 -8.85 -25.55
CA PHE A 640 -20.26 -8.09 -26.56
C PHE A 640 -19.38 -7.16 -27.41
N LEU A 641 -18.07 -7.41 -27.42
CA LEU A 641 -17.07 -6.57 -28.09
C LEU A 641 -17.01 -6.89 -29.60
N ASN A 642 -16.89 -5.87 -30.45
CA ASN A 642 -16.77 -6.08 -31.90
C ASN A 642 -15.42 -6.74 -32.25
N THR A 643 -15.35 -7.54 -33.31
CA THR A 643 -14.15 -8.31 -33.71
C THR A 643 -13.01 -7.47 -34.31
N ALA A 644 -13.07 -6.15 -34.21
CA ALA A 644 -12.08 -5.24 -34.78
C ALA A 644 -10.72 -5.30 -34.07
N LYS A 645 -9.65 -5.00 -34.82
CA LYS A 645 -8.27 -4.94 -34.31
C LYS A 645 -7.88 -3.46 -34.06
N GLY A 646 -7.91 -3.01 -32.80
CA GLY A 646 -7.32 -1.74 -32.35
C GLY A 646 -6.47 -1.91 -31.08
N ASP A 647 -5.77 -0.84 -30.68
CA ASP A 647 -4.77 -0.80 -29.59
C ASP A 647 -5.31 -0.29 -28.25
N PHE A 648 -4.66 -0.70 -27.16
CA PHE A 648 -4.78 -0.36 -25.71
C PHE A 648 -6.19 -0.29 -25.04
N THR A 649 -7.19 0.41 -25.60
CA THR A 649 -8.61 0.38 -25.14
C THR A 649 -9.29 -0.96 -25.38
N LYS A 650 -8.68 -1.80 -26.22
CA LYS A 650 -9.07 -3.18 -26.53
C LYS A 650 -9.45 -4.02 -25.31
N TYR A 651 -8.88 -3.74 -24.13
CA TYR A 651 -8.98 -4.65 -22.99
C TYR A 651 -9.86 -4.15 -21.83
N MET A 652 -10.35 -2.91 -21.86
CA MET A 652 -11.15 -2.33 -20.78
C MET A 652 -12.62 -2.72 -20.92
N GLN A 653 -13.26 -3.13 -19.83
CA GLN A 653 -14.70 -3.41 -19.75
C GLN A 653 -15.27 -2.92 -18.41
N GLY A 654 -16.58 -2.77 -18.32
CA GLY A 654 -17.28 -2.40 -17.09
C GLY A 654 -17.31 -3.54 -16.07
N SER A 655 -17.32 -3.19 -14.79
CA SER A 655 -17.55 -4.14 -13.70
C SER A 655 -19.03 -4.29 -13.38
N TRP A 656 -19.44 -5.51 -13.04
CA TRP A 656 -20.78 -5.86 -12.53
C TRP A 656 -20.65 -7.02 -11.56
N GLY A 657 -21.66 -7.23 -10.72
CA GLY A 657 -21.65 -8.20 -9.64
C GLY A 657 -20.82 -7.75 -8.41
N PRO A 658 -20.87 -8.46 -7.27
CA PRO A 658 -21.75 -9.61 -7.01
C PRO A 658 -23.24 -9.21 -7.03
N PRO A 659 -24.17 -10.18 -7.13
CA PRO A 659 -25.61 -9.89 -7.18
C PRO A 659 -26.12 -8.98 -6.05
N SER A 660 -25.52 -9.06 -4.85
CA SER A 660 -25.84 -8.18 -3.72
C SER A 660 -25.61 -6.70 -4.04
N SER A 661 -24.52 -6.36 -4.72
CA SER A 661 -24.20 -4.99 -5.16
C SER A 661 -25.09 -4.54 -6.32
N MET A 662 -25.53 -5.46 -7.17
CA MET A 662 -26.40 -5.15 -8.31
C MET A 662 -27.81 -4.73 -7.90
N THR A 663 -28.25 -5.01 -6.66
CA THR A 663 -29.54 -4.55 -6.13
C THR A 663 -29.69 -3.02 -6.09
N ARG A 664 -28.57 -2.28 -6.16
CA ARG A 664 -28.51 -0.81 -6.15
C ARG A 664 -27.81 -0.24 -7.38
N ALA A 665 -27.53 -1.08 -8.37
CA ALA A 665 -26.91 -0.64 -9.61
C ALA A 665 -27.95 -0.09 -10.58
N LEU A 666 -27.49 0.87 -11.39
CA LEU A 666 -28.21 1.41 -12.55
C LEU A 666 -27.19 1.62 -13.66
N ALA A 667 -27.55 1.32 -14.90
CA ALA A 667 -26.69 1.54 -16.05
C ALA A 667 -26.97 2.90 -16.70
N ALA A 668 -25.92 3.53 -17.22
CA ALA A 668 -26.04 4.64 -18.17
C ALA A 668 -25.04 4.45 -19.30
N TYR A 669 -25.09 5.33 -20.30
CA TYR A 669 -24.51 5.05 -21.60
C TYR A 669 -22.99 5.25 -21.64
N THR A 670 -22.25 4.26 -22.13
CA THR A 670 -20.78 4.21 -22.26
C THR A 670 -20.39 2.94 -23.04
N PRO A 671 -19.26 2.90 -23.76
CA PRO A 671 -18.30 3.96 -24.03
C PRO A 671 -18.76 4.83 -25.21
N ASN A 672 -17.83 5.57 -25.81
CA ASN A 672 -18.04 6.46 -26.94
C ASN A 672 -18.95 7.66 -26.64
N THR A 673 -18.93 8.16 -25.40
CA THR A 673 -19.59 9.43 -25.03
C THR A 673 -18.67 10.63 -25.31
N PRO A 674 -19.21 11.87 -25.36
CA PRO A 674 -18.37 13.06 -25.39
C PRO A 674 -17.43 13.08 -24.18
N TRP A 675 -16.18 13.48 -24.38
CA TRP A 675 -15.20 13.63 -23.31
C TRP A 675 -14.38 14.89 -23.49
N ALA A 676 -14.31 15.73 -22.46
CA ALA A 676 -13.49 16.93 -22.45
C ALA A 676 -12.09 16.61 -21.89
N GLU A 677 -11.04 17.13 -22.52
CA GLU A 677 -9.66 16.85 -22.13
C GLU A 677 -8.71 18.04 -22.41
N HIS A 678 -7.43 17.88 -22.06
CA HIS A 678 -6.40 18.85 -22.39
C HIS A 678 -5.97 18.71 -23.86
N GLY A 679 -6.10 19.79 -24.65
CA GLY A 679 -5.76 19.79 -26.08
C GLY A 679 -7.02 19.90 -26.96
N ASN A 680 -7.69 18.77 -27.20
CA ASN A 680 -8.95 18.74 -27.94
C ASN A 680 -10.12 19.16 -27.03
N LYS A 681 -10.95 20.10 -27.48
CA LYS A 681 -12.10 20.61 -26.70
C LYS A 681 -13.05 19.48 -26.28
N PHE A 682 -13.31 18.56 -27.20
CA PHE A 682 -14.03 17.32 -26.95
C PHE A 682 -13.49 16.24 -27.86
N VAL A 683 -13.46 15.00 -27.38
CA VAL A 683 -13.26 13.79 -28.17
C VAL A 683 -14.52 12.91 -28.11
N ARG A 684 -14.63 11.96 -29.04
CA ARG A 684 -15.77 11.03 -29.12
C ARG A 684 -15.54 9.72 -28.34
N SER A 685 -14.37 9.55 -27.76
CA SER A 685 -13.90 8.30 -27.15
C SER A 685 -14.11 8.22 -25.63
N GLY A 686 -15.01 9.01 -25.03
CA GLY A 686 -15.29 8.94 -23.59
C GLY A 686 -15.78 7.55 -23.19
N GLY A 687 -15.13 6.93 -22.20
CA GLY A 687 -15.36 5.51 -21.93
C GLY A 687 -15.33 5.11 -20.46
N GLY A 688 -15.90 3.93 -20.18
CA GLY A 688 -15.94 3.32 -18.85
C GLY A 688 -17.11 3.79 -17.99
N THR A 689 -17.26 3.17 -16.81
CA THR A 689 -18.31 3.51 -15.83
C THR A 689 -18.25 4.96 -15.38
N SER A 690 -17.10 5.63 -15.46
CA SER A 690 -16.96 7.05 -15.18
C SER A 690 -17.71 7.97 -16.14
N SER A 691 -18.01 7.51 -17.37
CA SER A 691 -18.91 8.24 -18.27
C SER A 691 -20.38 8.05 -17.91
N ALA A 692 -20.73 6.90 -17.31
CA ALA A 692 -22.09 6.57 -16.89
C ALA A 692 -22.49 7.24 -15.56
N THR A 693 -21.58 7.31 -14.58
CA THR A 693 -21.80 7.93 -13.26
C THR A 693 -22.41 9.35 -13.32
N PRO A 694 -21.84 10.32 -14.07
CA PRO A 694 -22.38 11.68 -14.10
C PRO A 694 -23.77 11.76 -14.72
N GLN A 695 -24.12 10.87 -15.66
CA GLN A 695 -25.46 10.81 -16.25
C GLN A 695 -26.52 10.41 -15.21
N ILE A 696 -26.23 9.42 -14.38
CA ILE A 696 -27.14 8.98 -13.30
C ILE A 696 -27.28 10.06 -12.24
N ALA A 697 -26.18 10.72 -11.86
CA ALA A 697 -26.21 11.84 -10.94
C ALA A 697 -27.01 13.03 -11.50
N ALA A 698 -26.88 13.33 -12.79
CA ALA A 698 -27.66 14.35 -13.46
C ALA A 698 -29.17 14.05 -13.42
N ALA A 699 -29.57 12.81 -13.72
CA ALA A 699 -30.97 12.40 -13.66
C ALA A 699 -31.55 12.48 -12.23
N ALA A 700 -30.78 12.08 -11.21
CA ALA A 700 -31.16 12.25 -9.81
C ALA A 700 -31.38 13.72 -9.46
N ALA A 701 -30.45 14.59 -9.87
CA ALA A 701 -30.49 16.03 -9.61
C ALA A 701 -31.69 16.70 -10.31
N LEU A 702 -31.95 16.36 -11.58
CA LEU A 702 -33.13 16.83 -12.33
C LEU A 702 -34.44 16.41 -11.64
N TRP A 703 -34.53 15.15 -11.20
CA TRP A 703 -35.73 14.65 -10.53
C TRP A 703 -35.99 15.39 -9.21
N ILE A 704 -34.94 15.60 -8.39
CA ILE A 704 -35.03 16.40 -7.16
C ILE A 704 -35.50 17.83 -7.45
N ALA A 705 -34.89 18.49 -8.44
CA ALA A 705 -35.20 19.88 -8.78
C ALA A 705 -36.64 20.06 -9.31
N TYR A 706 -37.18 19.06 -9.98
CA TYR A 706 -38.54 19.09 -10.53
C TYR A 706 -39.60 18.78 -9.47
N HIS A 707 -39.35 17.78 -8.60
CA HIS A 707 -40.29 17.30 -7.59
C HIS A 707 -40.08 17.89 -6.19
N ARG A 708 -39.24 18.95 -6.07
CA ARG A 708 -38.89 19.59 -4.79
C ARG A 708 -40.11 19.93 -3.93
N ASP A 709 -41.11 20.60 -4.50
CA ASP A 709 -42.29 21.05 -3.76
C ASP A 709 -43.04 19.86 -3.11
N GLU A 710 -43.12 18.72 -3.82
CA GLU A 710 -43.76 17.52 -3.32
C GLU A 710 -42.90 16.81 -2.27
N LEU A 711 -41.57 16.76 -2.46
CA LEU A 711 -40.63 16.24 -1.46
C LEU A 711 -40.70 17.03 -0.13
N GLU A 712 -40.80 18.35 -0.21
CA GLU A 712 -40.95 19.23 0.95
C GLU A 712 -42.31 19.04 1.61
N ALA A 713 -43.39 18.99 0.83
CA ALA A 713 -44.75 18.76 1.35
C ALA A 713 -44.88 17.40 2.06
N LYS A 714 -44.21 16.35 1.57
CA LYS A 714 -44.14 15.03 2.23
C LYS A 714 -43.16 14.99 3.42
N GLY A 715 -42.47 16.09 3.72
CA GLY A 715 -41.56 16.21 4.85
C GLY A 715 -40.21 15.50 4.66
N TYR A 716 -39.80 15.18 3.43
CA TYR A 716 -38.56 14.44 3.15
C TYR A 716 -37.29 15.28 3.31
N TYR A 717 -37.41 16.55 3.71
CA TYR A 717 -36.30 17.39 4.17
C TYR A 717 -36.24 17.53 5.70
N GLN A 718 -37.22 16.99 6.42
CA GLN A 718 -37.28 17.09 7.88
C GLN A 718 -36.27 16.14 8.55
N PRO A 719 -35.68 16.53 9.70
CA PRO A 719 -34.74 15.69 10.44
C PRO A 719 -35.25 14.27 10.67
N GLY A 720 -34.44 13.27 10.32
CA GLY A 720 -34.78 11.85 10.47
C GLY A 720 -35.64 11.26 9.36
N GLN A 721 -36.16 12.08 8.44
CA GLN A 721 -36.92 11.66 7.26
C GLN A 721 -36.10 11.77 5.96
N GLN A 722 -34.93 12.41 6.00
CA GLN A 722 -34.16 12.78 4.81
C GLN A 722 -33.70 11.57 3.97
N TRP A 723 -33.48 10.41 4.58
CA TRP A 723 -33.18 9.18 3.84
C TRP A 723 -34.29 8.80 2.83
N LYS A 724 -35.55 9.19 3.07
CA LYS A 724 -36.68 8.94 2.15
C LYS A 724 -36.51 9.67 0.82
N LYS A 725 -35.84 10.84 0.81
CA LYS A 725 -35.49 11.53 -0.44
C LYS A 725 -34.66 10.64 -1.35
N ILE A 726 -33.68 9.94 -0.79
CA ILE A 726 -32.78 9.05 -1.54
C ILE A 726 -33.56 7.86 -2.10
N GLU A 727 -34.40 7.24 -1.28
CA GLU A 727 -35.19 6.09 -1.73
C GLU A 727 -36.30 6.49 -2.72
N ALA A 728 -36.83 7.71 -2.64
CA ALA A 728 -37.75 8.27 -3.62
C ALA A 728 -37.07 8.50 -4.98
N VAL A 729 -35.86 9.05 -4.99
CA VAL A 729 -35.03 9.18 -6.20
C VAL A 729 -34.77 7.80 -6.81
N ARG A 730 -34.34 6.83 -5.99
CA ARG A 730 -34.11 5.44 -6.44
C ARG A 730 -35.38 4.83 -7.01
N TYR A 731 -36.51 5.00 -6.35
CA TYR A 731 -37.80 4.51 -6.82
C TYR A 731 -38.13 5.05 -8.22
N ALA A 732 -38.00 6.37 -8.43
CA ALA A 732 -38.28 6.98 -9.72
C ALA A 732 -37.33 6.49 -10.82
N LEU A 733 -36.01 6.50 -10.56
CA LEU A 733 -35.00 6.05 -11.51
C LEU A 733 -35.13 4.55 -11.84
N TYR A 734 -35.36 3.70 -10.84
CA TYR A 734 -35.40 2.24 -11.01
C TYR A 734 -36.72 1.76 -11.61
N THR A 735 -37.82 2.46 -11.34
CA THR A 735 -39.14 2.11 -11.91
C THR A 735 -39.18 2.43 -13.41
N SER A 736 -38.64 3.58 -13.80
CA SER A 736 -38.64 4.08 -15.18
C SER A 736 -37.54 3.48 -16.06
N ALA A 737 -36.49 2.90 -15.48
CA ALA A 737 -35.36 2.35 -16.23
C ALA A 737 -35.79 1.29 -17.26
N ALA A 738 -35.12 1.29 -18.42
CA ALA A 738 -35.30 0.28 -19.44
C ALA A 738 -34.73 -1.08 -18.99
N LYS A 739 -35.50 -2.15 -19.13
CA LYS A 739 -35.19 -3.49 -18.58
C LYS A 739 -35.19 -4.57 -19.66
N ALA A 740 -36.09 -5.56 -19.56
CA ALA A 740 -36.09 -6.75 -20.42
C ALA A 740 -36.33 -6.45 -21.90
N SER A 741 -37.00 -5.33 -22.23
CA SER A 741 -37.17 -4.88 -23.62
C SER A 741 -35.89 -4.33 -24.24
N ALA A 742 -35.00 -3.78 -23.42
CA ALA A 742 -33.69 -3.29 -23.86
C ALA A 742 -32.65 -4.42 -23.88
N PHE A 743 -32.60 -5.21 -22.81
CA PHE A 743 -31.65 -6.32 -22.70
C PHE A 743 -32.17 -7.40 -21.75
N LYS A 744 -32.14 -8.66 -22.20
CA LYS A 744 -32.74 -9.79 -21.47
C LYS A 744 -32.11 -10.02 -20.09
N ASP A 745 -30.78 -9.92 -19.98
CA ASP A 745 -30.05 -10.23 -18.75
C ASP A 745 -29.74 -8.97 -17.92
N TRP A 746 -30.62 -7.96 -17.97
CA TRP A 746 -30.41 -6.66 -17.33
C TRP A 746 -30.15 -6.76 -15.82
N GLN A 747 -30.75 -7.70 -15.08
CA GLN A 747 -30.49 -7.83 -13.64
C GLN A 747 -29.01 -8.11 -13.33
N LYS A 748 -28.34 -8.86 -14.21
CA LYS A 748 -26.93 -9.22 -14.04
C LYS A 748 -26.00 -8.04 -14.31
N TYR A 749 -26.24 -7.32 -15.40
CA TYR A 749 -25.31 -6.29 -15.89
C TYR A 749 -25.67 -4.87 -15.46
N TYR A 750 -26.96 -4.59 -15.28
CA TYR A 750 -27.49 -3.24 -15.06
C TYR A 750 -28.20 -3.06 -13.73
N GLY A 751 -28.44 -4.15 -12.99
CA GLY A 751 -29.09 -4.11 -11.68
C GLY A 751 -30.56 -3.75 -11.81
N ASN A 752 -30.88 -2.46 -11.82
CA ASN A 752 -32.24 -1.92 -11.94
C ASN A 752 -32.64 -1.50 -13.36
N GLY A 753 -31.73 -1.58 -14.33
CA GLY A 753 -31.98 -1.28 -15.76
C GLY A 753 -31.08 -0.17 -16.31
N ILE A 754 -31.42 0.34 -17.48
CA ILE A 754 -30.71 1.44 -18.14
C ILE A 754 -31.48 2.74 -17.92
N LEU A 755 -30.76 3.82 -17.57
CA LEU A 755 -31.29 5.13 -17.25
C LEU A 755 -32.24 5.69 -18.33
N ARG A 756 -33.37 6.24 -17.87
CA ARG A 756 -34.39 6.94 -18.66
C ARG A 756 -34.86 8.19 -17.89
N ALA A 757 -34.15 9.31 -18.04
CA ALA A 757 -34.29 10.47 -17.19
C ALA A 757 -35.65 11.18 -17.32
N MET A 758 -36.19 11.30 -18.53
CA MET A 758 -37.49 11.94 -18.77
C MET A 758 -38.65 11.05 -18.30
N ASP A 759 -38.51 9.73 -18.48
CA ASP A 759 -39.46 8.76 -17.95
C ASP A 759 -39.45 8.80 -16.40
N ALA A 760 -38.26 8.88 -15.77
CA ALA A 760 -38.12 9.06 -14.33
C ALA A 760 -38.77 10.36 -13.83
N LEU A 761 -38.60 11.45 -14.56
CA LEU A 761 -39.20 12.75 -14.23
C LEU A 761 -40.73 12.71 -14.20
N SER A 762 -41.33 11.76 -14.92
CA SER A 762 -42.78 11.55 -14.96
C SER A 762 -43.30 10.69 -13.78
N ILE A 763 -42.40 10.09 -13.00
CA ILE A 763 -42.74 9.41 -11.75
C ILE A 763 -42.77 10.45 -10.62
N GLY A 764 -43.94 10.65 -10.01
CA GLY A 764 -44.11 11.53 -8.85
C GLY A 764 -43.42 11.01 -7.59
N VAL A 765 -43.43 11.80 -6.50
CA VAL A 765 -42.81 11.35 -5.25
C VAL A 765 -43.63 10.17 -4.69
N PRO A 766 -43.04 8.98 -4.48
CA PRO A 766 -43.76 7.82 -3.97
C PRO A 766 -44.28 8.06 -2.54
N ASP A 767 -45.28 7.30 -2.13
CA ASP A 767 -45.72 7.28 -0.74
C ASP A 767 -44.73 6.52 0.13
N GLU A 768 -44.70 6.85 1.42
CA GLU A 768 -43.77 6.24 2.38
C GLU A 768 -43.87 4.71 2.43
N SER A 769 -45.06 4.15 2.19
CA SER A 769 -45.28 2.70 2.18
C SER A 769 -44.50 1.96 1.08
N LEU A 770 -44.05 2.67 0.04
CA LEU A 770 -43.24 2.14 -1.06
C LEU A 770 -41.74 2.30 -0.81
N LEU A 771 -41.34 2.99 0.27
CA LEU A 771 -39.96 3.29 0.58
C LEU A 771 -39.47 2.39 1.72
N SER A 772 -38.30 1.79 1.52
CA SER A 772 -37.64 0.96 2.53
C SER A 772 -36.26 1.48 2.82
N LYS A 773 -35.94 1.65 4.11
CA LYS A 773 -34.64 2.17 4.52
C LYS A 773 -33.55 1.14 4.19
N SER A 774 -32.53 1.58 3.44
CA SER A 774 -31.41 0.71 3.10
C SER A 774 -30.58 0.30 4.33
N PRO A 775 -30.05 -0.94 4.36
CA PRO A 775 -29.14 -1.40 5.41
C PRO A 775 -27.96 -0.44 5.60
N GLU A 776 -27.43 -0.38 6.82
CA GLU A 776 -26.20 0.38 7.08
C GLU A 776 -25.04 -0.18 6.24
N ALA A 777 -24.22 0.74 5.73
CA ALA A 777 -22.93 0.40 5.18
C ALA A 777 -22.05 -0.14 6.32
N GLU A 778 -21.54 -1.35 6.14
CA GLU A 778 -20.59 -1.98 7.06
C GLU A 778 -19.29 -2.29 6.34
N SER A 779 -18.18 -2.12 7.04
CA SER A 779 -16.85 -2.53 6.58
C SER A 779 -16.20 -3.36 7.69
N SER A 780 -16.49 -4.67 7.71
CA SER A 780 -15.89 -5.59 8.67
C SER A 780 -14.54 -6.11 8.18
N PHE A 781 -13.61 -6.36 9.11
CA PHE A 781 -12.26 -6.87 8.81
C PHE A 781 -12.29 -8.18 8.00
N GLY A 782 -13.33 -9.00 8.16
CA GLY A 782 -13.54 -10.26 7.42
C GLY A 782 -14.03 -10.09 5.98
N GLY A 783 -14.81 -9.03 5.68
CA GLY A 783 -15.19 -8.72 4.30
C GLY A 783 -14.03 -8.14 3.48
N ILE A 784 -13.15 -7.37 4.15
CA ILE A 784 -11.92 -6.82 3.57
C ILE A 784 -10.92 -7.94 3.22
N THR A 785 -10.79 -8.99 4.03
CA THR A 785 -9.87 -10.12 3.75
C THR A 785 -10.37 -11.04 2.63
N GLN A 786 -11.69 -11.21 2.45
CA GLN A 786 -12.22 -11.95 1.29
C GLN A 786 -11.98 -11.22 -0.04
N ILE A 787 -12.11 -9.89 -0.05
CA ILE A 787 -11.87 -9.06 -1.23
C ILE A 787 -10.38 -8.88 -1.50
N LEU A 788 -9.54 -8.70 -0.48
CA LEU A 788 -8.08 -8.71 -0.64
C LEU A 788 -7.58 -10.09 -1.07
N GLY A 789 -8.14 -11.16 -0.51
CA GLY A 789 -7.84 -12.54 -0.91
C GLY A 789 -8.16 -12.81 -2.37
N SER A 790 -9.19 -12.19 -2.95
CA SER A 790 -9.49 -12.27 -4.39
C SER A 790 -8.60 -11.34 -5.24
N PHE A 791 -8.21 -10.17 -4.70
CA PHE A 791 -7.25 -9.24 -5.30
C PHE A 791 -5.85 -9.86 -5.46
N PHE A 792 -5.38 -10.59 -4.44
CA PHE A 792 -4.05 -11.22 -4.43
C PHE A 792 -4.04 -12.64 -5.05
N LYS A 793 -5.17 -13.33 -5.15
CA LYS A 793 -5.27 -14.68 -5.76
C LYS A 793 -4.89 -14.73 -7.24
N ASN A 794 -4.87 -13.59 -7.94
CA ASN A 794 -4.50 -13.53 -9.36
C ASN A 794 -3.00 -13.30 -9.61
N ARG A 795 -2.15 -13.25 -8.58
CA ARG A 795 -0.71 -13.57 -8.73
C ARG A 795 -0.53 -15.06 -8.45
N LYS A 796 -0.46 -15.88 -9.51
CA LYS A 796 -0.15 -17.31 -9.41
C LYS A 796 1.17 -17.51 -8.65
N LEU A 797 1.10 -17.89 -7.38
CA LEU A 797 2.03 -18.80 -6.68
C LEU A 797 1.59 -19.04 -5.22
N PHE A 798 0.35 -19.46 -5.02
CA PHE A 798 -0.02 -20.18 -3.79
C PHE A 798 -1.02 -21.28 -4.13
N ARG A 799 -0.48 -22.37 -4.69
CA ARG A 799 -1.00 -23.72 -4.51
C ARG A 799 0.17 -24.53 -4.01
N ASP A 800 0.17 -24.86 -2.72
CA ASP A 800 0.39 -26.26 -2.41
C ASP A 800 -0.94 -26.85 -1.98
N THR A 801 -1.38 -27.79 -2.79
CA THR A 801 -2.52 -28.65 -2.56
C THR A 801 -2.06 -29.75 -1.65
N ASN A 802 -2.41 -29.71 -0.37
CA ASN A 802 -2.87 -30.87 0.39
C ASN A 802 -3.25 -30.47 1.81
N THR A 803 -4.23 -31.19 2.35
CA THR A 803 -4.75 -31.15 3.73
C THR A 803 -5.77 -30.06 4.05
N LEU A 804 -7.05 -30.41 3.86
CA LEU A 804 -7.95 -30.77 4.96
C LEU A 804 -9.27 -31.27 4.34
N LYS A 805 -9.52 -32.59 4.45
CA LYS A 805 -10.82 -33.19 4.19
C LYS A 805 -11.74 -32.94 5.41
N PRO A 806 -13.05 -32.85 5.21
CA PRO A 806 -14.00 -32.51 6.26
C PRO A 806 -14.32 -33.73 7.16
N GLU A 807 -14.43 -33.46 8.45
CA GLU A 807 -15.56 -33.93 9.27
C GLU A 807 -16.31 -32.70 9.78
#